data_AF-A0A4S8P0H8-F1
#
_entry.id   AF-A0A4S8P0H8-F1
#
_cell.length_a   1.000
_cell.length_b   1.000
_cell.length_c   1.000
_cell.angle_alpha   90.00
_cell.angle_beta   90.00
_cell.angle_gamma   90.00
#
_symmetry.space_group_name_H-M   'P 1'
#
loop_
_entity.id
_entity.type
_entity.pdbx_description
1 polymer ?
#
loop_
_entity_poly.entity_id
_entity_poly.type
_entity_poly.pdbx_seq_one_letter_code
_entity_poly.pdbx_strand_id
1 'polypeptide(L)'
;MGAAAVAASGLPLPAAAAGRATPVRIVDDKATRETRALFQYMLDLRGQGVMFGHEHSLSDGFTFEGMDGESSDVEAVTGDYPAVFGWDTLILNGFQKPGVYGGTEEENIEALSWAFEASDAQGGINVLSAHLYNFVTGGDFWDTAGRVVSQILPGGAKHADFNAFLDRIAAGVKGAKRPDGTLIPIVFRPFHENNGGWFWWGAGHTTSAEFIEIFRYTVEYLRDTKKVRNLLYAYSPNSSFGGDPTTYLKTYPGDEFVDILGYDAYDNSAGSAEWLSGTVKDLAMVVDLAAERGKVPAFTEFGESGEEGRNPQWFTDLLGAIKGDPGANQVTHMLTWANFGGNNRAYVPFPGHVMEADFVAYHDDPYSLFTSDLEGVFDARTRAVKNDPFLHLVTPTDRQRLTTSENTIRLRLTGGHAARATYSVDGGRPVRLCLDEDGFHSAPWMVDPSWLDNRSVTITVNAKVNGREHTDSALVLLGEVAPLPAGWIDDFEGYAGDDLTLSEAYSHVNANTTTLSSDHKGSGSFGLAYSYDFTSAGYTGIGKSVGADWNDFSALKLWVQGDGSTNGATLQVVALGAYFEYNFGLSGTEGQEITAPFSEFRPAPWDTGHADELLDAAHLAEVATFNLYLGYGGTTATGTVYVDDIRAE
;
A
#
# COMPACT_ATOMS: atom_id res chain seq x y z
N MET A 1 58.72 16.57 8.24
CA MET A 1 58.27 17.60 7.28
C MET A 1 56.75 17.49 7.25
N GLY A 2 56.05 18.57 7.58
CA GLY A 2 54.59 18.57 7.71
C GLY A 2 53.90 18.48 6.36
N ALA A 3 52.82 17.71 6.29
CA ALA A 3 51.82 17.78 5.24
C ALA A 3 50.52 18.22 5.90
N ALA A 4 49.98 19.33 5.42
CA ALA A 4 48.81 20.01 5.95
C ALA A 4 47.53 19.27 5.56
N ALA A 5 46.64 19.06 6.53
CA ALA A 5 45.25 18.70 6.30
C ALA A 5 44.53 19.86 5.60
N VAL A 6 43.92 19.59 4.46
CA VAL A 6 42.99 20.52 3.81
C VAL A 6 41.62 20.22 4.38
N ALA A 7 41.19 21.01 5.35
CA ALA A 7 39.80 21.04 5.78
C ALA A 7 38.97 21.63 4.64
N ALA A 8 38.10 20.82 4.04
CA ALA A 8 37.04 21.31 3.17
C ALA A 8 36.04 22.05 4.07
N SER A 9 36.12 23.37 4.08
CA SER A 9 35.11 24.21 4.70
C SER A 9 33.82 24.10 3.88
N GLY A 10 32.87 23.30 4.34
CA GLY A 10 31.48 23.40 3.91
C GLY A 10 31.00 24.85 4.07
N LEU A 11 30.31 25.36 3.06
CA LEU A 11 29.66 26.66 3.18
C LEU A 11 28.59 26.54 4.27
N PRO A 12 28.61 27.38 5.32
CA PRO A 12 27.53 27.36 6.29
C PRO A 12 26.24 27.78 5.58
N LEU A 13 25.24 26.89 5.60
CA LEU A 13 23.88 27.28 5.24
C LEU A 13 23.45 28.44 6.16
N PRO A 14 22.78 29.46 5.62
CA PRO A 14 22.54 30.68 6.37
C PRO A 14 21.62 30.39 7.56
N ALA A 15 22.13 30.60 8.77
CA ALA A 15 21.33 30.73 9.97
C ALA A 15 20.17 31.70 9.68
N ALA A 16 18.94 31.20 9.69
CA ALA A 16 17.77 31.97 9.32
C ALA A 16 17.63 33.18 10.24
N ALA A 17 17.96 34.36 9.70
CA ALA A 17 17.60 35.65 10.26
C ALA A 17 16.10 35.66 10.59
N ALA A 18 15.70 36.48 11.58
CA ALA A 18 14.35 36.62 12.15
C ALA A 18 13.22 36.88 11.10
N GLY A 19 12.91 35.87 10.30
CA GLY A 19 11.92 35.86 9.23
C GLY A 19 10.55 35.41 9.74
N ARG A 20 9.53 35.65 8.90
CA ARG A 20 8.16 35.17 9.11
C ARG A 20 8.16 33.65 9.09
N ALA A 21 7.46 33.03 10.04
CA ALA A 21 7.39 31.57 10.12
C ALA A 21 6.83 30.94 8.82
N THR A 22 7.50 29.90 8.31
CA THR A 22 7.13 29.17 7.10
C THR A 22 5.77 28.49 7.30
N PRO A 23 4.76 28.77 6.46
CA PRO A 23 3.49 28.07 6.54
C PRO A 23 3.65 26.62 6.07
N VAL A 24 3.25 25.66 6.89
CA VAL A 24 3.24 24.23 6.54
C VAL A 24 1.81 23.70 6.48
N ARG A 25 1.51 22.88 5.48
CA ARG A 25 0.22 22.19 5.32
C ARG A 25 0.48 20.71 5.55
N ILE A 26 0.03 20.22 6.70
CA ILE A 26 0.23 18.84 7.13
C ILE A 26 -1.11 18.28 7.64
N VAL A 27 -1.21 16.96 7.72
CA VAL A 27 -2.41 16.22 8.12
C VAL A 27 -2.91 16.63 9.51
N ASP A 28 -2.00 16.90 10.44
CA ASP A 28 -2.32 17.45 11.76
C ASP A 28 -1.93 18.94 11.86
N ASP A 29 -2.87 19.84 11.60
CA ASP A 29 -2.69 21.28 11.76
C ASP A 29 -2.46 21.73 13.22
N LYS A 30 -2.50 20.80 14.18
CA LYS A 30 -2.15 21.00 15.60
C LYS A 30 -0.86 20.27 15.99
N ALA A 31 -0.13 19.67 15.05
CA ALA A 31 1.11 18.96 15.35
C ALA A 31 2.12 19.85 16.10
N THR A 32 3.06 19.25 16.82
CA THR A 32 4.13 19.98 17.53
C THR A 32 4.99 20.80 16.59
N ARG A 33 5.78 21.73 17.14
CA ARG A 33 6.70 22.54 16.34
C ARG A 33 7.72 21.66 15.63
N GLU A 34 8.24 20.67 16.35
CA GLU A 34 9.29 19.76 15.91
C GLU A 34 8.79 18.88 14.76
N THR A 35 7.54 18.41 14.81
CA THR A 35 6.93 17.62 13.73
C THR A 35 6.74 18.43 12.46
N ARG A 36 6.28 19.68 12.61
CA ARG A 36 6.20 20.61 11.47
C ARG A 36 7.57 20.98 10.91
N ALA A 37 8.58 21.08 11.77
CA ALA A 37 9.95 21.37 11.37
C ALA A 37 10.55 20.19 10.60
N LEU A 38 10.33 18.94 11.04
CA LEU A 38 10.72 17.73 10.32
C LEU A 38 10.11 17.69 8.91
N PHE A 39 8.80 17.92 8.80
CA PHE A 39 8.15 17.97 7.48
C PHE A 39 8.78 19.04 6.56
N GLN A 40 9.04 20.23 7.10
CA GLN A 40 9.69 21.30 6.34
C GLN A 40 11.13 20.93 5.95
N TYR A 41 11.89 20.32 6.86
CA TYR A 41 13.25 19.84 6.60
C TYR A 41 13.26 18.85 5.43
N MET A 42 12.37 17.86 5.43
CA MET A 42 12.25 16.90 4.32
C MET A 42 11.89 17.59 3.00
N LEU A 43 10.98 18.57 2.99
CA LEU A 43 10.67 19.34 1.78
C LEU A 43 11.87 20.14 1.25
N ASP A 44 12.66 20.72 2.15
CA ASP A 44 13.85 21.50 1.82
C ASP A 44 14.99 20.60 1.32
N LEU A 45 15.06 19.34 1.79
CA LEU A 45 16.10 18.38 1.45
C LEU A 45 16.06 17.90 -0.01
N ARG A 46 14.88 17.95 -0.65
CA ARG A 46 14.67 17.38 -2.00
C ARG A 46 15.74 17.85 -3.00
N GLY A 47 16.40 16.89 -3.64
CA GLY A 47 17.44 17.12 -4.65
C GLY A 47 18.81 17.51 -4.08
N GLN A 48 18.97 17.58 -2.76
CA GLN A 48 20.25 17.87 -2.10
C GLN A 48 20.95 16.59 -1.60
N GLY A 49 20.17 15.57 -1.26
CA GLY A 49 20.62 14.24 -0.83
C GLY A 49 19.43 13.39 -0.42
N VAL A 50 19.69 12.11 -0.14
CA VAL A 50 18.71 11.13 0.35
C VAL A 50 19.19 10.59 1.69
N MET A 51 18.36 10.70 2.72
CA MET A 51 18.66 10.12 4.03
C MET A 51 18.59 8.61 3.97
N PHE A 52 19.68 7.94 4.32
CA PHE A 52 19.70 6.48 4.44
C PHE A 52 19.00 6.05 5.74
N GLY A 53 18.17 5.02 5.63
CA GLY A 53 17.44 4.43 6.74
C GLY A 53 17.69 2.94 6.90
N HIS A 54 17.58 2.45 8.14
CA HIS A 54 17.69 1.04 8.47
C HIS A 54 16.65 0.67 9.54
N GLU A 55 15.84 -0.34 9.23
CA GLU A 55 14.85 -0.92 10.13
C GLU A 55 15.55 -1.65 11.29
N HIS A 56 15.08 -1.48 12.53
CA HIS A 56 15.62 -2.15 13.73
C HIS A 56 17.13 -1.96 13.97
N SER A 57 17.70 -0.84 13.49
CA SER A 57 19.16 -0.59 13.48
C SER A 57 19.85 -0.62 14.85
N LEU A 58 19.10 -0.47 15.95
CA LEU A 58 19.61 -0.49 17.34
C LEU A 58 19.16 -1.71 18.15
N SER A 59 18.35 -2.60 17.58
CA SER A 59 17.84 -3.78 18.28
C SER A 59 18.32 -5.11 17.72
N ASP A 60 18.66 -5.11 16.43
CA ASP A 60 19.04 -6.30 15.70
C ASP A 60 20.24 -6.01 14.79
N GLY A 61 21.17 -6.96 14.76
CA GLY A 61 22.37 -6.88 13.94
C GLY A 61 23.21 -8.15 14.03
N PHE A 62 24.24 -8.22 13.18
CA PHE A 62 25.22 -9.29 13.13
C PHE A 62 26.45 -9.01 14.01
N THR A 63 26.71 -7.74 14.32
CA THR A 63 27.93 -7.32 15.03
C THR A 63 27.78 -7.17 16.53
N PHE A 64 26.56 -7.26 17.06
CA PHE A 64 26.26 -7.06 18.47
C PHE A 64 25.19 -8.02 18.99
N GLU A 65 25.18 -8.20 20.31
CA GLU A 65 24.14 -8.92 21.03
C GLU A 65 23.51 -7.96 22.05
N GLY A 66 22.19 -7.82 22.01
CA GLY A 66 21.43 -7.00 22.96
C GLY A 66 20.97 -5.66 22.39
N MET A 67 20.48 -4.79 23.28
CA MET A 67 19.86 -3.50 22.95
C MET A 67 20.33 -2.44 23.95
N ASP A 68 21.54 -1.94 23.74
CA ASP A 68 22.13 -0.88 24.56
C ASP A 68 21.72 0.53 24.11
N GLY A 69 21.06 0.64 22.95
CA GLY A 69 20.69 1.90 22.32
C GLY A 69 21.83 2.59 21.57
N GLU A 70 22.97 1.92 21.41
CA GLU A 70 24.20 2.44 20.77
C GLU A 70 24.71 1.49 19.68
N SER A 71 24.65 0.18 19.86
CA SER A 71 25.21 -0.76 18.88
C SER A 71 24.39 -0.80 17.57
N SER A 72 25.07 -0.74 16.42
CA SER A 72 24.45 -0.80 15.11
C SER A 72 25.38 -1.39 14.04
N ASP A 73 24.86 -2.24 13.14
CA ASP A 73 25.67 -2.75 12.01
C ASP A 73 26.07 -1.63 11.03
N VAL A 74 25.25 -0.59 10.89
CA VAL A 74 25.56 0.59 10.07
C VAL A 74 26.79 1.30 10.65
N GLU A 75 26.81 1.52 11.97
CA GLU A 75 27.94 2.14 12.68
C GLU A 75 29.18 1.25 12.64
N ALA A 76 29.02 -0.06 12.81
CA ALA A 76 30.12 -1.01 12.76
C ALA A 76 30.86 -1.02 11.40
N VAL A 77 30.17 -0.70 10.29
CA VAL A 77 30.76 -0.65 8.95
C VAL A 77 31.21 0.75 8.53
N THR A 78 30.42 1.78 8.86
CA THR A 78 30.62 3.14 8.33
C THR A 78 31.25 4.10 9.34
N GLY A 79 31.12 3.80 10.64
CA GLY A 79 31.44 4.73 11.73
C GLY A 79 30.38 5.81 11.96
N ASP A 80 29.21 5.69 11.32
CA ASP A 80 28.05 6.59 11.50
C ASP A 80 26.74 5.78 11.63
N TYR A 81 25.68 6.44 12.05
CA TYR A 81 24.33 5.85 12.19
C TYR A 81 23.44 6.19 10.99
N PRO A 82 22.44 5.36 10.66
CA PRO A 82 21.47 5.73 9.63
C PRO A 82 20.73 7.02 10.01
N ALA A 83 20.51 7.92 9.05
CA ALA A 83 19.74 9.13 9.30
C ALA A 83 18.28 8.84 9.69
N VAL A 84 17.72 7.72 9.22
CA VAL A 84 16.36 7.26 9.53
C VAL A 84 16.38 5.91 10.24
N PHE A 85 15.72 5.82 11.38
CA PHE A 85 15.56 4.60 12.17
C PHE A 85 14.15 4.07 12.01
N GLY A 86 14.03 2.88 11.44
CA GLY A 86 12.76 2.17 11.29
C GLY A 86 12.44 1.29 12.50
N TRP A 87 11.16 1.24 12.84
CA TRP A 87 10.59 0.36 13.86
C TRP A 87 9.20 -0.12 13.42
N ASP A 88 8.73 -1.25 13.97
CA ASP A 88 7.37 -1.73 13.70
C ASP A 88 6.48 -1.83 14.95
N THR A 89 5.17 -1.65 14.76
CA THR A 89 4.15 -1.94 15.78
C THR A 89 4.17 -3.37 16.32
N LEU A 90 4.83 -4.34 15.68
CA LEU A 90 5.08 -5.69 16.23
C LEU A 90 5.75 -5.65 17.61
N ILE A 91 6.49 -4.57 17.92
CA ILE A 91 7.00 -4.27 19.27
C ILE A 91 5.87 -4.32 20.31
N LEU A 92 4.70 -3.75 20.00
CA LEU A 92 3.59 -3.64 20.95
C LEU A 92 3.11 -5.02 21.39
N ASN A 93 3.10 -6.00 20.49
CA ASN A 93 2.72 -7.38 20.80
C ASN A 93 3.90 -8.28 21.23
N GLY A 94 5.11 -7.71 21.30
CA GLY A 94 6.31 -8.40 21.70
C GLY A 94 6.90 -9.35 20.66
N PHE A 95 6.43 -9.26 19.41
CA PHE A 95 6.94 -10.10 18.31
C PHE A 95 8.25 -9.60 17.72
N GLN A 96 8.59 -8.33 17.99
CA GLN A 96 9.89 -7.75 17.66
C GLN A 96 10.46 -7.00 18.86
N LYS A 97 11.79 -7.02 18.93
CA LYS A 97 12.53 -6.21 19.89
C LYS A 97 12.29 -4.72 19.65
N PRO A 98 12.32 -3.86 20.68
CA PRO A 98 12.56 -4.16 22.09
C PRO A 98 11.37 -4.78 22.84
N GLY A 99 10.25 -5.01 22.17
CA GLY A 99 9.10 -5.70 22.75
C GLY A 99 9.46 -7.13 23.17
N VAL A 100 8.73 -7.63 24.17
CA VAL A 100 8.93 -8.97 24.72
C VAL A 100 7.66 -9.79 24.54
N TYR A 101 7.77 -10.91 23.82
CA TYR A 101 6.65 -11.82 23.62
C TYR A 101 6.15 -12.37 24.96
N GLY A 102 4.85 -12.20 25.23
CA GLY A 102 4.23 -12.55 26.52
C GLY A 102 4.49 -11.54 27.64
N GLY A 103 5.17 -10.43 27.36
CA GLY A 103 5.22 -9.26 28.25
C GLY A 103 3.86 -8.59 28.39
N THR A 104 3.76 -7.68 29.36
CA THR A 104 2.55 -6.88 29.59
C THR A 104 2.36 -5.83 28.50
N GLU A 105 1.12 -5.33 28.36
CA GLU A 105 0.82 -4.24 27.43
C GLU A 105 1.64 -2.99 27.76
N GLU A 106 1.72 -2.62 29.04
CA GLU A 106 2.49 -1.47 29.50
C GLU A 106 3.98 -1.61 29.19
N GLU A 107 4.59 -2.78 29.44
CA GLU A 107 6.00 -3.02 29.14
C GLU A 107 6.31 -2.83 27.64
N ASN A 108 5.46 -3.34 26.75
CA ASN A 108 5.69 -3.20 25.31
C ASN A 108 5.38 -1.79 24.77
N ILE A 109 4.45 -1.05 25.41
CA ILE A 109 4.25 0.38 25.13
C ILE A 109 5.48 1.20 25.54
N GLU A 110 6.06 0.91 26.70
CA GLU A 110 7.30 1.54 27.17
C GLU A 110 8.47 1.18 26.24
N ALA A 111 8.55 -0.07 25.78
CA ALA A 111 9.56 -0.51 24.82
C ALA A 111 9.47 0.25 23.48
N LEU A 112 8.26 0.47 22.95
CA LEU A 112 8.08 1.29 21.75
C LEU A 112 8.50 2.76 21.99
N SER A 113 8.19 3.32 23.17
CA SER A 113 8.62 4.67 23.52
C SER A 113 10.15 4.77 23.58
N TRP A 114 10.79 3.78 24.20
CA TRP A 114 12.26 3.67 24.27
C TRP A 114 12.90 3.60 22.88
N ALA A 115 12.31 2.85 21.95
CA ALA A 115 12.87 2.72 20.59
C ALA A 115 13.00 4.08 19.89
N PHE A 116 11.98 4.93 20.04
CA PHE A 116 11.99 6.29 19.51
C PHE A 116 12.97 7.22 20.23
N GLU A 117 13.06 7.10 21.55
CA GLU A 117 13.98 7.88 22.39
C GLU A 117 15.45 7.52 22.11
N ALA A 118 15.76 6.24 21.93
CA ALA A 118 17.11 5.77 21.60
C ALA A 118 17.56 6.29 20.23
N SER A 119 16.69 6.21 19.22
CA SER A 119 16.97 6.72 17.88
C SER A 119 17.15 8.24 17.84
N ASP A 120 16.29 8.99 18.56
CA ASP A 120 16.40 10.45 18.68
C ASP A 120 17.69 10.85 19.43
N ALA A 121 18.11 10.06 20.42
CA ALA A 121 19.35 10.30 21.15
C ALA A 121 20.61 10.13 20.28
N GLN A 122 20.56 9.29 19.24
CA GLN A 122 21.62 9.22 18.24
C GLN A 122 21.57 10.41 17.25
N GLY A 123 20.44 11.10 17.16
CA GLY A 123 20.22 12.24 16.25
C GLY A 123 19.38 11.91 15.01
N GLY A 124 18.84 10.68 14.93
CA GLY A 124 18.07 10.22 13.79
C GLY A 124 16.60 10.58 13.78
N ILE A 125 15.95 10.30 12.65
CA ILE A 125 14.51 10.48 12.44
C ILE A 125 13.81 9.13 12.57
N ASN A 126 12.68 9.08 13.26
CA ASN A 126 11.94 7.83 13.48
C ASN A 126 10.88 7.58 12.41
N VAL A 127 10.84 6.36 11.88
CA VAL A 127 9.73 5.80 11.09
C VAL A 127 9.13 4.63 11.86
N LEU A 128 7.79 4.55 11.90
CA LEU A 128 7.03 3.45 12.46
C LEU A 128 6.17 2.80 11.36
N SER A 129 6.54 1.61 10.91
CA SER A 129 5.67 0.74 10.10
C SER A 129 4.67 -0.01 10.98
N ALA A 130 3.68 -0.64 10.35
CA ALA A 130 2.64 -1.36 11.08
C ALA A 130 2.28 -2.72 10.46
N HIS A 131 3.00 -3.76 10.87
CA HIS A 131 2.62 -5.15 10.65
C HIS A 131 1.62 -5.60 11.73
N LEU A 132 0.34 -5.37 11.44
CA LEU A 132 -0.76 -5.63 12.36
C LEU A 132 -1.18 -7.12 12.37
N TYR A 133 -1.43 -7.69 13.55
CA TYR A 133 -2.04 -9.01 13.66
C TYR A 133 -3.47 -9.02 13.09
N ASN A 134 -3.93 -10.19 12.65
CA ASN A 134 -5.29 -10.36 12.14
C ASN A 134 -6.31 -10.31 13.29
N PHE A 135 -7.14 -9.27 13.35
CA PHE A 135 -8.14 -9.05 14.41
C PHE A 135 -9.30 -10.07 14.42
N VAL A 136 -9.50 -10.79 13.32
CA VAL A 136 -10.58 -11.78 13.16
C VAL A 136 -10.12 -13.14 13.66
N THR A 137 -8.97 -13.61 13.18
CA THR A 137 -8.46 -14.96 13.44
C THR A 137 -7.49 -15.02 14.63
N GLY A 138 -6.83 -13.91 14.94
CA GLY A 138 -5.72 -13.84 15.88
C GLY A 138 -4.36 -14.24 15.29
N GLY A 139 -4.30 -14.51 13.98
CA GLY A 139 -3.06 -14.80 13.24
C GLY A 139 -2.16 -13.56 13.06
N ASP A 140 -1.04 -13.75 12.37
CA ASP A 140 -0.14 -12.65 12.01
C ASP A 140 -0.67 -11.84 10.80
N PHE A 141 0.16 -10.96 10.26
CA PHE A 141 -0.18 -10.08 9.16
C PHE A 141 -0.30 -10.80 7.80
N TRP A 142 0.26 -12.00 7.65
CA TRP A 142 0.12 -12.85 6.45
C TRP A 142 -1.17 -13.67 6.44
N ASP A 143 -1.83 -13.84 7.60
CA ASP A 143 -3.13 -14.48 7.66
C ASP A 143 -4.19 -13.56 7.04
N THR A 144 -4.53 -13.78 5.77
CA THR A 144 -5.48 -12.95 5.02
C THR A 144 -6.95 -13.33 5.20
N ALA A 145 -7.25 -14.31 6.06
CA ALA A 145 -8.62 -14.79 6.23
C ALA A 145 -9.52 -13.80 6.99
N GLY A 146 -10.82 -13.86 6.69
CA GLY A 146 -11.86 -13.22 7.52
C GLY A 146 -12.27 -11.80 7.12
N ARG A 147 -11.79 -11.27 5.98
CA ARG A 147 -12.09 -9.89 5.52
C ARG A 147 -11.88 -8.85 6.63
N VAL A 148 -10.67 -8.82 7.18
CA VAL A 148 -10.37 -8.11 8.42
C VAL A 148 -10.79 -6.64 8.38
N VAL A 149 -10.50 -5.92 7.29
CA VAL A 149 -10.82 -4.48 7.17
C VAL A 149 -12.32 -4.22 7.37
N SER A 150 -13.21 -4.99 6.74
CA SER A 150 -14.66 -4.82 6.92
C SER A 150 -15.11 -5.10 8.36
N GLN A 151 -14.36 -5.91 9.10
CA GLN A 151 -14.66 -6.23 10.51
C GLN A 151 -14.15 -5.15 11.48
N ILE A 152 -13.10 -4.40 11.13
CA ILE A 152 -12.50 -3.37 12.00
C ILE A 152 -12.97 -1.95 11.67
N LEU A 153 -13.58 -1.71 10.51
CA LEU A 153 -14.22 -0.44 10.18
C LEU A 153 -15.38 -0.08 11.14
N PRO A 154 -15.77 1.20 11.27
CA PRO A 154 -16.87 1.62 12.14
C PRO A 154 -18.17 0.84 11.91
N GLY A 155 -18.61 0.11 12.94
CA GLY A 155 -19.78 -0.78 12.89
C GLY A 155 -19.46 -2.26 12.65
N GLY A 156 -18.21 -2.60 12.34
CA GLY A 156 -17.73 -3.98 12.26
C GLY A 156 -17.55 -4.62 13.64
N ALA A 157 -17.58 -5.96 13.69
CA ALA A 157 -17.54 -6.72 14.94
C ALA A 157 -16.21 -6.63 15.71
N LYS A 158 -15.13 -6.23 15.03
CA LYS A 158 -13.76 -6.11 15.53
C LYS A 158 -13.29 -4.67 15.69
N HIS A 159 -14.19 -3.71 15.50
CA HIS A 159 -13.87 -2.28 15.62
C HIS A 159 -13.29 -1.89 16.99
N ALA A 160 -13.85 -2.44 18.07
CA ALA A 160 -13.35 -2.17 19.42
C ALA A 160 -11.94 -2.74 19.65
N ASP A 161 -11.66 -3.93 19.11
CA ASP A 161 -10.33 -4.57 19.19
C ASP A 161 -9.28 -3.73 18.44
N PHE A 162 -9.65 -3.17 17.28
CA PHE A 162 -8.78 -2.27 16.55
C PHE A 162 -8.53 -0.95 17.30
N ASN A 163 -9.57 -0.36 17.90
CA ASN A 163 -9.42 0.85 18.72
C ASN A 163 -8.50 0.63 19.93
N ALA A 164 -8.57 -0.53 20.57
CA ALA A 164 -7.65 -0.90 21.64
C ALA A 164 -6.20 -0.98 21.15
N PHE A 165 -5.96 -1.47 19.93
CA PHE A 165 -4.61 -1.46 19.35
C PHE A 165 -4.13 -0.05 19.01
N LEU A 166 -4.98 0.78 18.40
CA LEU A 166 -4.65 2.18 18.13
C LEU A 166 -4.39 2.99 19.42
N ASP A 167 -5.04 2.63 20.52
CA ASP A 167 -4.77 3.21 21.83
C ASP A 167 -3.35 2.93 22.31
N ARG A 168 -2.82 1.74 22.06
CA ARG A 168 -1.44 1.33 22.39
C ARG A 168 -0.41 2.07 21.54
N ILE A 169 -0.66 2.20 20.22
CA ILE A 169 0.16 3.06 19.34
C ILE A 169 0.16 4.50 19.88
N ALA A 170 -1.02 5.06 20.16
CA ALA A 170 -1.12 6.42 20.69
C ALA A 170 -0.40 6.59 22.03
N ALA A 171 -0.40 5.57 22.89
CA ALA A 171 0.31 5.58 24.15
C ALA A 171 1.84 5.60 23.94
N GLY A 172 2.39 4.71 23.10
CA GLY A 172 3.82 4.66 22.82
C GLY A 172 4.34 5.95 22.16
N VAL A 173 3.64 6.43 21.13
CA VAL A 173 4.00 7.67 20.42
C VAL A 173 3.95 8.89 21.34
N LYS A 174 3.00 8.96 22.28
CA LYS A 174 2.90 10.07 23.26
C LYS A 174 3.83 9.88 24.46
N GLY A 175 4.34 8.67 24.66
CA GLY A 175 5.34 8.31 25.65
C GLY A 175 6.70 8.87 25.26
N ALA A 176 7.09 8.69 24.00
CA ALA A 176 8.37 9.11 23.43
C ALA A 176 8.65 10.61 23.57
N LYS A 177 9.52 10.95 24.53
CA LYS A 177 9.89 12.33 24.85
C LYS A 177 11.37 12.46 25.10
N ARG A 178 11.92 13.57 24.64
CA ARG A 178 13.24 14.05 25.08
C ARG A 178 13.24 14.33 26.59
N PRO A 179 14.41 14.39 27.25
CA PRO A 179 14.51 14.68 28.68
C PRO A 179 13.84 15.98 29.13
N ASP A 180 13.66 16.95 28.24
CA ASP A 180 12.98 18.22 28.51
C ASP A 180 11.43 18.14 28.37
N GLY A 181 10.90 16.97 28.01
CA GLY A 181 9.49 16.71 27.79
C GLY A 181 8.99 16.99 26.36
N THR A 182 9.87 17.40 25.44
CA THR A 182 9.54 17.59 24.04
C THR A 182 9.17 16.26 23.38
N LEU A 183 8.01 16.19 22.73
CA LEU A 183 7.59 15.00 21.99
C LEU A 183 8.47 14.79 20.76
N ILE A 184 8.90 13.55 20.55
CA ILE A 184 9.74 13.14 19.41
C ILE A 184 8.86 12.96 18.17
N PRO A 185 9.14 13.63 17.03
CA PRO A 185 8.42 13.42 15.78
C PRO A 185 8.66 12.01 15.21
N ILE A 186 7.59 11.38 14.73
CA ILE A 186 7.62 10.04 14.13
C ILE A 186 6.85 10.09 12.80
N VAL A 187 7.39 9.46 11.76
CA VAL A 187 6.67 9.16 10.52
C VAL A 187 5.94 7.83 10.70
N PHE A 188 4.61 7.83 10.73
CA PHE A 188 3.80 6.62 10.84
C PHE A 188 3.32 6.15 9.47
N ARG A 189 3.58 4.88 9.14
CA ARG A 189 3.32 4.25 7.84
C ARG A 189 2.40 3.03 7.99
N PRO A 190 1.09 3.23 8.21
CA PRO A 190 0.14 2.13 8.37
C PRO A 190 -0.24 1.51 7.02
N PHE A 191 -0.54 0.20 7.03
CA PHE A 191 -1.11 -0.53 5.89
C PHE A 191 -0.33 -0.38 4.57
N HIS A 192 0.99 -0.50 4.64
CA HIS A 192 1.90 -0.45 3.49
C HIS A 192 1.72 -1.64 2.53
N GLU A 193 2.20 -1.51 1.30
CA GLU A 193 2.14 -2.55 0.26
C GLU A 193 0.73 -3.06 -0.07
N ASN A 194 -0.28 -2.22 0.13
CA ASN A 194 -1.68 -2.63 0.10
C ASN A 194 -2.22 -3.03 -1.29
N ASN A 195 -1.47 -2.74 -2.35
CA ASN A 195 -1.78 -3.18 -3.71
C ASN A 195 -1.31 -4.62 -3.97
N GLY A 196 -0.48 -5.18 -3.09
CA GLY A 196 -0.22 -6.62 -3.01
C GLY A 196 -1.33 -7.36 -2.26
N GLY A 197 -1.40 -8.68 -2.44
CA GLY A 197 -2.42 -9.54 -1.81
C GLY A 197 -1.92 -10.39 -0.65
N TRP A 198 -0.73 -10.10 -0.15
CA TRP A 198 -0.06 -10.95 0.86
C TRP A 198 -0.32 -10.51 2.30
N PHE A 199 -0.73 -9.26 2.53
CA PHE A 199 -1.24 -8.81 3.82
C PHE A 199 -2.76 -8.80 3.84
N TRP A 200 -3.36 -8.96 5.03
CA TRP A 200 -4.83 -9.00 5.14
C TRP A 200 -5.53 -7.69 4.76
N TRP A 201 -4.81 -6.56 4.78
CA TRP A 201 -5.31 -5.25 4.30
C TRP A 201 -5.09 -5.04 2.79
N GLY A 202 -4.47 -6.02 2.13
CA GLY A 202 -4.07 -5.98 0.73
C GLY A 202 -5.21 -6.22 -0.26
N ALA A 203 -4.89 -6.06 -1.54
CA ALA A 203 -5.76 -6.30 -2.67
C ALA A 203 -6.22 -7.78 -2.70
N GLY A 204 -7.46 -8.01 -3.14
CA GLY A 204 -8.09 -9.34 -3.15
C GLY A 204 -8.83 -9.70 -1.85
N HIS A 205 -8.57 -9.00 -0.76
CA HIS A 205 -9.26 -9.18 0.53
C HIS A 205 -9.92 -7.90 1.05
N THR A 206 -9.46 -6.75 0.57
CA THR A 206 -9.92 -5.40 0.91
C THR A 206 -10.24 -4.63 -0.37
N THR A 207 -11.40 -3.97 -0.45
CA THR A 207 -11.71 -3.09 -1.60
C THR A 207 -10.96 -1.76 -1.50
N SER A 208 -10.79 -1.02 -2.61
CA SER A 208 -10.10 0.27 -2.56
C SER A 208 -10.79 1.26 -1.61
N ALA A 209 -12.13 1.26 -1.58
CA ALA A 209 -12.91 2.11 -0.69
C ALA A 209 -12.78 1.70 0.79
N GLU A 210 -12.74 0.40 1.10
CA GLU A 210 -12.46 -0.10 2.44
C GLU A 210 -11.06 0.31 2.91
N PHE A 211 -10.05 0.20 2.03
CA PHE A 211 -8.68 0.62 2.35
C PHE A 211 -8.58 2.12 2.62
N ILE A 212 -9.17 2.94 1.74
CA ILE A 212 -9.21 4.40 1.89
C ILE A 212 -9.84 4.74 3.24
N GLU A 213 -10.98 4.13 3.57
CA GLU A 213 -11.68 4.44 4.81
C GLU A 213 -10.91 3.99 6.05
N ILE A 214 -10.29 2.79 6.05
CA ILE A 214 -9.56 2.35 7.24
C ILE A 214 -8.32 3.21 7.49
N PHE A 215 -7.63 3.66 6.43
CA PHE A 215 -6.53 4.62 6.56
C PHE A 215 -7.02 5.95 7.15
N ARG A 216 -8.11 6.51 6.61
CA ARG A 216 -8.74 7.74 7.12
C ARG A 216 -9.12 7.61 8.59
N TYR A 217 -9.78 6.50 8.93
CA TYR A 217 -10.19 6.21 10.30
C TYR A 217 -8.99 6.15 11.25
N THR A 218 -7.90 5.46 10.87
CA THR A 218 -6.67 5.41 11.67
C THR A 218 -6.10 6.80 11.94
N VAL A 219 -5.98 7.64 10.90
CA VAL A 219 -5.51 9.02 11.03
C VAL A 219 -6.42 9.82 11.96
N GLU A 220 -7.74 9.78 11.75
CA GLU A 220 -8.72 10.53 12.54
C GLU A 220 -8.77 10.06 14.00
N TYR A 221 -8.65 8.76 14.24
CA TYR A 221 -8.64 8.22 15.58
C TYR A 221 -7.39 8.69 16.33
N LEU A 222 -6.20 8.56 15.74
CA LEU A 222 -4.95 9.01 16.36
C LEU A 222 -4.90 10.54 16.51
N ARG A 223 -5.21 11.29 15.44
CA ARG A 223 -5.18 12.76 15.41
C ARG A 223 -6.30 13.40 16.23
N ASP A 224 -7.54 13.00 16.04
CA ASP A 224 -8.70 13.74 16.56
C ASP A 224 -9.18 13.16 17.89
N THR A 225 -9.27 11.83 18.02
CA THR A 225 -9.74 11.15 19.23
C THR A 225 -8.64 11.05 20.29
N LYS A 226 -7.49 10.48 19.95
CA LYS A 226 -6.36 10.27 20.90
C LYS A 226 -5.43 11.47 21.01
N LYS A 227 -5.57 12.45 20.11
CA LYS A 227 -4.82 13.71 20.13
C LYS A 227 -3.31 13.48 20.14
N VAL A 228 -2.85 12.56 19.30
CA VAL A 228 -1.43 12.38 18.99
C VAL A 228 -0.99 13.55 18.12
N ARG A 229 0.10 14.24 18.49
CA ARG A 229 0.51 15.54 17.90
C ARG A 229 1.91 15.49 17.29
N ASN A 230 2.52 14.33 17.26
CA ASN A 230 3.90 14.12 16.85
C ASN A 230 4.03 13.06 15.74
N LEU A 231 2.99 12.97 14.89
CA LEU A 231 2.98 12.09 13.72
C LEU A 231 2.97 12.89 12.42
N LEU A 232 3.74 12.40 11.44
CA LEU A 232 3.49 12.57 10.02
C LEU A 232 2.97 11.24 9.46
N TYR A 233 2.09 11.27 8.46
CA TYR A 233 1.49 10.05 7.91
C TYR A 233 2.04 9.72 6.52
N ALA A 234 2.53 8.49 6.34
CA ALA A 234 3.07 7.99 5.09
C ALA A 234 2.14 6.95 4.45
N TYR A 235 2.01 7.01 3.12
CA TYR A 235 1.29 6.04 2.30
C TYR A 235 2.27 5.44 1.29
N SER A 236 2.46 4.12 1.31
CA SER A 236 3.46 3.43 0.46
C SER A 236 2.93 2.13 -0.14
N PRO A 237 2.31 2.20 -1.33
CA PRO A 237 2.09 1.01 -2.16
C PRO A 237 3.40 0.35 -2.60
N ASN A 238 3.35 -0.95 -2.88
CA ASN A 238 4.45 -1.75 -3.43
C ASN A 238 4.62 -1.52 -4.93
N SER A 239 5.85 -1.64 -5.42
CA SER A 239 6.20 -1.66 -6.83
C SER A 239 5.52 -2.76 -7.66
N SER A 240 5.53 -2.69 -8.99
CA SER A 240 5.90 -1.55 -9.83
C SER A 240 4.66 -0.94 -10.48
N PHE A 241 4.71 0.36 -10.74
CA PHE A 241 3.63 1.12 -11.38
C PHE A 241 3.94 1.44 -12.85
N GLY A 242 5.18 1.22 -13.31
CA GLY A 242 5.62 1.62 -14.63
C GLY A 242 5.42 3.12 -14.91
N GLY A 243 5.44 3.96 -13.87
CA GLY A 243 5.15 5.38 -13.91
C GLY A 243 3.67 5.75 -14.11
N ASP A 244 2.72 4.85 -13.87
CA ASP A 244 1.28 5.15 -13.94
C ASP A 244 0.74 5.73 -12.61
N PRO A 245 0.46 7.05 -12.55
CA PRO A 245 -0.09 7.66 -11.35
C PRO A 245 -1.51 7.18 -11.03
N THR A 246 -2.25 6.65 -12.01
CA THR A 246 -3.64 6.19 -11.80
C THR A 246 -3.65 4.95 -10.91
N THR A 247 -2.80 3.97 -11.23
CA THR A 247 -2.66 2.75 -10.44
C THR A 247 -2.09 3.04 -9.04
N TYR A 248 -1.09 3.93 -8.93
CA TYR A 248 -0.55 4.35 -7.63
C TYR A 248 -1.62 5.01 -6.75
N LEU A 249 -2.48 5.86 -7.33
CA LEU A 249 -3.50 6.59 -6.58
C LEU A 249 -4.79 5.79 -6.33
N LYS A 250 -4.90 4.55 -6.81
CA LYS A 250 -6.12 3.73 -6.72
C LYS A 250 -6.67 3.63 -5.29
N THR A 251 -5.79 3.52 -4.31
CA THR A 251 -6.16 3.43 -2.90
C THR A 251 -5.69 4.63 -2.08
N TYR A 252 -5.38 5.76 -2.75
CA TYR A 252 -4.87 6.95 -2.08
C TYR A 252 -5.91 7.54 -1.11
N PRO A 253 -5.61 7.66 0.19
CA PRO A 253 -6.58 8.12 1.19
C PRO A 253 -7.08 9.57 0.98
N GLY A 254 -6.30 10.39 0.27
CA GLY A 254 -6.57 11.81 0.03
C GLY A 254 -5.52 12.73 0.67
N ASP A 255 -5.43 13.96 0.15
CA ASP A 255 -4.44 14.97 0.56
C ASP A 255 -4.54 15.36 2.03
N GLU A 256 -5.71 15.18 2.64
CA GLU A 256 -6.02 15.49 4.04
C GLU A 256 -5.49 14.44 5.03
N PHE A 257 -4.98 13.30 4.53
CA PHE A 257 -4.61 12.14 5.35
C PHE A 257 -3.17 11.68 5.14
N VAL A 258 -2.47 12.18 4.13
CA VAL A 258 -1.08 11.78 3.82
C VAL A 258 -0.16 12.99 3.80
N ASP A 259 0.95 12.92 4.53
CA ASP A 259 2.05 13.90 4.51
C ASP A 259 3.18 13.45 3.55
N ILE A 260 3.44 12.14 3.50
CA ILE A 260 4.54 11.51 2.75
C ILE A 260 3.99 10.48 1.75
N LEU A 261 4.34 10.62 0.48
CA LEU A 261 4.07 9.63 -0.56
C LEU A 261 5.32 8.74 -0.70
N GLY A 262 5.14 7.46 -0.40
CA GLY A 262 6.17 6.43 -0.40
C GLY A 262 6.02 5.45 -1.56
N TYR A 263 7.00 4.57 -1.65
CA TYR A 263 7.13 3.51 -2.66
C TYR A 263 8.01 2.43 -2.06
N ASP A 264 7.55 1.18 -2.10
CA ASP A 264 8.27 0.02 -1.57
C ASP A 264 8.73 -0.88 -2.74
N ALA A 265 10.01 -1.23 -2.80
CA ALA A 265 10.53 -2.07 -3.89
C ALA A 265 11.80 -2.86 -3.54
N TYR A 266 11.73 -4.17 -3.74
CA TYR A 266 12.87 -5.07 -3.58
C TYR A 266 13.34 -5.62 -4.93
N ASP A 267 14.65 -5.76 -5.08
CA ASP A 267 15.30 -6.21 -6.31
C ASP A 267 15.68 -7.68 -6.25
N ASN A 268 15.15 -8.54 -7.12
CA ASN A 268 15.62 -9.93 -7.23
C ASN A 268 16.54 -10.17 -8.44
N SER A 269 16.93 -9.11 -9.14
CA SER A 269 17.66 -9.15 -10.42
C SER A 269 19.14 -8.80 -10.30
N ALA A 270 19.63 -8.53 -9.08
CA ALA A 270 21.01 -8.14 -8.81
C ALA A 270 21.45 -6.85 -9.54
N GLY A 271 20.58 -5.84 -9.53
CA GLY A 271 20.82 -4.50 -10.07
C GLY A 271 20.70 -4.44 -11.58
N SER A 272 19.78 -5.21 -12.19
CA SER A 272 19.59 -5.17 -13.63
C SER A 272 19.21 -3.76 -14.12
N ALA A 273 19.59 -3.43 -15.35
CA ALA A 273 19.27 -2.13 -15.95
C ALA A 273 17.74 -1.92 -16.03
N GLU A 274 17.00 -3.00 -16.27
CA GLU A 274 15.54 -3.01 -16.32
C GLU A 274 14.95 -2.63 -14.95
N TRP A 275 15.38 -3.29 -13.87
CA TRP A 275 14.91 -2.98 -12.52
C TRP A 275 15.27 -1.56 -12.11
N LEU A 276 16.53 -1.14 -12.29
CA LEU A 276 16.98 0.22 -11.97
C LEU A 276 16.16 1.28 -12.73
N SER A 277 15.91 1.06 -14.03
CA SER A 277 15.12 1.97 -14.85
C SER A 277 13.64 2.04 -14.43
N GLY A 278 13.06 0.91 -14.03
CA GLY A 278 11.70 0.84 -13.51
C GLY A 278 11.57 1.58 -12.18
N THR A 279 12.50 1.34 -11.26
CA THR A 279 12.56 2.00 -9.95
C THR A 279 12.66 3.51 -10.08
N VAL A 280 13.61 4.05 -10.87
CA VAL A 280 13.72 5.51 -11.02
C VAL A 280 12.51 6.13 -11.71
N LYS A 281 11.87 5.40 -12.64
CA LYS A 281 10.63 5.84 -13.29
C LYS A 281 9.48 5.96 -12.29
N ASP A 282 9.31 4.98 -11.41
CA ASP A 282 8.28 5.00 -10.37
C ASP A 282 8.57 6.07 -9.30
N LEU A 283 9.83 6.22 -8.88
CA LEU A 283 10.23 7.28 -7.94
C LEU A 283 10.00 8.67 -8.51
N ALA A 284 10.28 8.90 -9.81
CA ALA A 284 9.98 10.16 -10.47
C ALA A 284 8.47 10.47 -10.48
N MET A 285 7.63 9.46 -10.73
CA MET A 285 6.16 9.58 -10.62
C MET A 285 5.75 9.98 -9.19
N VAL A 286 6.29 9.34 -8.16
CA VAL A 286 6.00 9.68 -6.75
C VAL A 286 6.43 11.11 -6.41
N VAL A 287 7.59 11.55 -6.90
CA VAL A 287 8.07 12.93 -6.75
C VAL A 287 7.10 13.93 -7.39
N ASP A 288 6.65 13.68 -8.62
CA ASP A 288 5.70 14.56 -9.31
C ASP A 288 4.37 14.64 -8.55
N LEU A 289 3.82 13.49 -8.13
CA LEU A 289 2.59 13.44 -7.33
C LEU A 289 2.73 14.19 -6.00
N ALA A 290 3.86 14.05 -5.33
CA ALA A 290 4.15 14.75 -4.08
C ALA A 290 4.28 16.27 -4.31
N ALA A 291 4.97 16.69 -5.37
CA ALA A 291 5.15 18.10 -5.72
C ALA A 291 3.81 18.79 -6.01
N GLU A 292 2.93 18.15 -6.79
CA GLU A 292 1.57 18.63 -7.08
C GLU A 292 0.73 18.90 -5.82
N ARG A 293 0.95 18.10 -4.79
CA ARG A 293 0.16 18.11 -3.54
C ARG A 293 0.86 18.81 -2.38
N GLY A 294 2.08 19.32 -2.61
CA GLY A 294 2.92 19.93 -1.58
C GLY A 294 3.31 18.95 -0.47
N LYS A 295 3.58 17.70 -0.82
CA LYS A 295 3.91 16.57 0.05
C LYS A 295 5.38 16.16 -0.11
N VAL A 296 5.83 15.24 0.74
CA VAL A 296 7.19 14.72 0.75
C VAL A 296 7.26 13.39 -0.01
N PRO A 297 8.14 13.22 -1.01
CA PRO A 297 8.39 11.93 -1.66
C PRO A 297 9.47 11.12 -0.93
N ALA A 298 9.33 9.80 -0.93
CA ALA A 298 10.24 8.87 -0.26
C ALA A 298 10.31 7.50 -0.94
N PHE A 299 11.45 6.83 -0.80
CA PHE A 299 11.61 5.41 -1.12
C PHE A 299 11.46 4.63 0.21
N THR A 300 10.22 4.41 0.63
CA THR A 300 9.90 4.00 2.00
C THR A 300 10.42 2.62 2.40
N GLU A 301 10.63 1.72 1.44
CA GLU A 301 11.38 0.49 1.61
C GLU A 301 12.17 0.13 0.34
N PHE A 302 13.43 -0.27 0.50
CA PHE A 302 14.25 -0.81 -0.58
C PHE A 302 15.15 -1.97 -0.12
N GLY A 303 15.59 -2.82 -1.04
CA GLY A 303 16.62 -3.81 -0.73
C GLY A 303 16.90 -4.79 -1.87
N GLU A 304 18.06 -5.42 -1.85
CA GLU A 304 18.32 -6.62 -2.66
C GLU A 304 17.40 -7.76 -2.18
N SER A 305 17.16 -8.78 -2.99
CA SER A 305 16.47 -10.02 -2.66
C SER A 305 16.98 -11.18 -3.53
N GLY A 306 16.58 -12.40 -3.19
CA GLY A 306 17.16 -13.62 -3.76
C GLY A 306 18.46 -14.00 -3.05
N GLU A 307 19.41 -14.57 -3.79
CA GLU A 307 20.75 -14.85 -3.25
C GLU A 307 21.48 -13.53 -2.95
N GLU A 308 21.93 -13.41 -1.70
CA GLU A 308 22.55 -12.21 -1.11
C GLU A 308 23.93 -11.91 -1.75
N GLY A 309 24.15 -10.64 -2.09
CA GLY A 309 25.45 -10.16 -2.57
C GLY A 309 25.81 -10.62 -3.97
N ARG A 310 24.82 -10.96 -4.81
CA ARG A 310 25.06 -11.35 -6.21
C ARG A 310 25.67 -10.22 -7.02
N ASN A 311 25.34 -8.98 -6.69
CA ASN A 311 26.01 -7.79 -7.21
C ASN A 311 26.78 -7.08 -6.08
N PRO A 312 28.12 -7.19 -6.03
CA PRO A 312 28.93 -6.48 -5.06
C PRO A 312 28.94 -4.95 -5.18
N GLN A 313 28.24 -4.35 -6.15
CA GLN A 313 28.14 -2.89 -6.36
C GLN A 313 26.69 -2.37 -6.24
N TRP A 314 25.79 -3.18 -5.68
CA TRP A 314 24.36 -2.93 -5.74
C TRP A 314 23.91 -1.59 -5.12
N PHE A 315 24.48 -1.17 -3.99
CA PHE A 315 24.10 0.09 -3.33
C PHE A 315 24.55 1.30 -4.15
N THR A 316 25.78 1.31 -4.66
CA THR A 316 26.28 2.42 -5.48
C THR A 316 25.62 2.48 -6.86
N ASP A 317 25.28 1.34 -7.46
CA ASP A 317 24.50 1.28 -8.70
C ASP A 317 23.10 1.89 -8.51
N LEU A 318 22.40 1.51 -7.44
CA LEU A 318 21.08 2.06 -7.12
C LEU A 318 21.15 3.57 -6.83
N LEU A 319 22.07 4.00 -5.97
CA LEU A 319 22.27 5.43 -5.67
C LEU A 319 22.63 6.22 -6.93
N GLY A 320 23.47 5.66 -7.80
CA GLY A 320 23.85 6.25 -9.09
C GLY A 320 22.65 6.42 -10.03
N ALA A 321 21.76 5.43 -10.10
CA ALA A 321 20.53 5.52 -10.88
C ALA A 321 19.59 6.62 -10.35
N ILE A 322 19.35 6.66 -9.03
CA ILE A 322 18.50 7.67 -8.38
C ILE A 322 19.07 9.08 -8.63
N LYS A 323 20.36 9.29 -8.40
CA LYS A 323 21.04 10.58 -8.63
C LYS A 323 21.01 11.02 -10.08
N GLY A 324 21.10 10.06 -11.00
CA GLY A 324 21.15 10.29 -12.43
C GLY A 324 19.82 10.77 -13.03
N ASP A 325 18.70 10.51 -12.34
CA ASP A 325 17.37 10.92 -12.79
C ASP A 325 16.90 12.20 -12.07
N PRO A 326 16.56 13.29 -12.80
CA PRO A 326 16.17 14.56 -12.19
C PRO A 326 14.79 14.55 -11.51
N GLY A 327 13.96 13.55 -11.80
CA GLY A 327 12.72 13.31 -11.08
C GLY A 327 13.02 12.55 -9.79
N ALA A 328 13.58 11.34 -9.91
CA ALA A 328 13.81 10.43 -8.79
C ALA A 328 14.78 10.99 -7.73
N ASN A 329 15.76 11.83 -8.11
CA ASN A 329 16.71 12.37 -7.14
C ASN A 329 16.04 13.24 -6.05
N GLN A 330 14.79 13.65 -6.21
CA GLN A 330 14.10 14.45 -5.20
C GLN A 330 13.50 13.64 -4.05
N VAL A 331 13.66 12.32 -4.01
CA VAL A 331 13.30 11.50 -2.84
C VAL A 331 14.11 11.94 -1.62
N THR A 332 13.46 11.98 -0.45
CA THR A 332 14.04 12.58 0.77
C THR A 332 14.72 11.57 1.67
N HIS A 333 14.25 10.33 1.66
CA HIS A 333 14.84 9.22 2.40
C HIS A 333 14.60 7.91 1.67
N MET A 334 15.46 6.94 1.97
CA MET A 334 15.34 5.56 1.54
C MET A 334 15.71 4.61 2.69
N LEU A 335 14.84 3.67 3.03
CA LEU A 335 15.02 2.80 4.19
C LEU A 335 15.13 1.33 3.77
N THR A 336 16.19 0.64 4.21
CA THR A 336 16.36 -0.81 3.99
C THR A 336 15.91 -1.61 5.22
N TRP A 337 15.61 -2.89 5.01
CA TRP A 337 15.03 -3.75 6.04
C TRP A 337 16.01 -4.22 7.11
N ALA A 338 15.50 -4.94 8.12
CA ALA A 338 16.22 -5.24 9.35
C ALA A 338 17.24 -6.37 9.22
N ASN A 339 18.40 -6.19 9.85
CA ASN A 339 19.40 -7.24 10.08
C ASN A 339 19.03 -8.10 11.30
N PHE A 340 18.13 -9.09 11.17
CA PHE A 340 17.74 -9.97 12.29
C PHE A 340 18.87 -10.89 12.84
N GLY A 341 20.07 -10.85 12.24
CA GLY A 341 21.26 -11.56 12.71
C GLY A 341 21.22 -13.07 12.51
N GLY A 342 22.23 -13.77 13.03
CA GLY A 342 22.34 -15.23 12.94
C GLY A 342 22.53 -15.73 11.51
N ASN A 343 21.65 -16.63 11.05
CA ASN A 343 21.65 -17.16 9.67
C ASN A 343 20.62 -16.45 8.78
N ASN A 344 19.98 -15.38 9.27
CA ASN A 344 19.12 -14.57 8.43
C ASN A 344 19.97 -13.81 7.42
N ARG A 345 19.32 -13.33 6.36
CA ARG A 345 19.98 -12.48 5.37
C ARG A 345 20.34 -11.11 5.95
N ALA A 346 21.38 -10.48 5.41
CA ALA A 346 21.71 -9.09 5.69
C ALA A 346 21.04 -8.16 4.65
N TYR A 347 20.49 -7.05 5.15
CA TYR A 347 20.00 -5.92 4.36
C TYR A 347 20.95 -4.73 4.45
N VAL A 348 21.72 -4.63 5.54
CA VAL A 348 22.90 -3.78 5.66
C VAL A 348 24.13 -4.68 5.75
N PRO A 349 25.15 -4.50 4.90
CA PRO A 349 26.41 -5.23 5.02
C PRO A 349 27.05 -5.02 6.40
N PHE A 350 27.58 -6.09 7.00
CA PHE A 350 28.38 -6.06 8.22
C PHE A 350 29.88 -6.24 7.90
N PRO A 351 30.82 -6.00 8.82
CA PRO A 351 32.26 -6.18 8.55
C PRO A 351 32.59 -7.61 8.09
N GLY A 352 33.22 -7.74 6.92
CA GLY A 352 33.50 -9.00 6.23
C GLY A 352 32.44 -9.46 5.24
N HIS A 353 31.30 -8.76 5.11
CA HIS A 353 30.27 -9.05 4.13
C HIS A 353 30.74 -8.70 2.70
N VAL A 354 30.26 -9.43 1.67
CA VAL A 354 30.74 -9.26 0.28
C VAL A 354 30.48 -7.86 -0.29
N MET A 355 29.41 -7.20 0.18
CA MET A 355 29.03 -5.83 -0.20
C MET A 355 29.57 -4.75 0.76
N GLU A 356 30.43 -5.09 1.75
CA GLU A 356 30.95 -4.12 2.73
C GLU A 356 31.60 -2.91 2.05
N ALA A 357 32.51 -3.15 1.10
CA ALA A 357 33.23 -2.08 0.41
C ALA A 357 32.31 -1.17 -0.42
N ASP A 358 31.23 -1.72 -0.96
CA ASP A 358 30.24 -0.96 -1.72
C ASP A 358 29.35 -0.13 -0.81
N PHE A 359 28.95 -0.66 0.35
CA PHE A 359 28.17 0.10 1.31
C PHE A 359 28.98 1.25 1.94
N VAL A 360 30.28 1.06 2.18
CA VAL A 360 31.19 2.15 2.55
C VAL A 360 31.28 3.20 1.44
N ALA A 361 31.37 2.78 0.16
CA ALA A 361 31.36 3.71 -0.96
C ALA A 361 30.02 4.45 -1.14
N TYR A 362 28.90 3.78 -0.86
CA TYR A 362 27.56 4.38 -0.80
C TYR A 362 27.47 5.43 0.32
N HIS A 363 28.01 5.13 1.50
CA HIS A 363 28.10 6.07 2.62
C HIS A 363 28.98 7.30 2.30
N ASP A 364 30.14 7.07 1.69
CA ASP A 364 31.08 8.15 1.36
C ASP A 364 30.60 9.07 0.21
N ASP A 365 29.52 8.70 -0.48
CA ASP A 365 28.91 9.55 -1.50
C ASP A 365 28.12 10.68 -0.81
N PRO A 366 28.41 11.97 -1.11
CA PRO A 366 27.79 13.11 -0.42
C PRO A 366 26.29 13.27 -0.67
N TYR A 367 25.72 12.46 -1.58
CA TYR A 367 24.28 12.40 -1.78
C TYR A 367 23.57 11.46 -0.81
N SER A 368 24.29 10.51 -0.21
CA SER A 368 23.79 9.60 0.80
C SER A 368 24.01 10.23 2.17
N LEU A 369 22.94 10.48 2.91
CA LEU A 369 23.00 11.23 4.16
C LEU A 369 22.78 10.31 5.34
N PHE A 370 23.72 10.36 6.29
CA PHE A 370 23.69 9.63 7.55
C PHE A 370 23.51 10.61 8.71
N THR A 371 23.52 10.12 9.95
CA THR A 371 23.19 10.94 11.11
C THR A 371 24.16 12.11 11.29
N SER A 372 25.45 11.93 10.98
CA SER A 372 26.44 13.00 11.10
C SER A 372 26.24 14.14 10.08
N ASP A 373 25.49 13.90 8.99
CA ASP A 373 25.14 14.90 7.98
C ASP A 373 23.89 15.72 8.34
N LEU A 374 23.13 15.30 9.35
CA LEU A 374 21.88 15.95 9.74
C LEU A 374 22.15 17.23 10.54
N GLU A 375 21.83 18.37 9.95
CA GLU A 375 21.87 19.67 10.64
C GLU A 375 20.49 20.32 10.72
N GLY A 376 20.07 20.72 11.93
CA GLY A 376 18.90 21.58 12.14
C GLY A 376 17.54 20.97 11.77
N VAL A 377 17.41 19.63 11.77
CA VAL A 377 16.19 18.87 11.42
C VAL A 377 14.93 19.44 12.08
N PHE A 378 15.03 19.86 13.34
CA PHE A 378 13.90 20.34 14.15
C PHE A 378 13.91 21.87 14.41
N ASP A 379 14.75 22.62 13.69
CA ASP A 379 15.00 24.05 13.96
C ASP A 379 14.08 24.99 13.20
N ALA A 380 13.52 24.56 12.06
CA ALA A 380 12.71 25.38 11.19
C ALA A 380 11.59 26.11 11.96
N ARG A 381 11.53 27.44 11.80
CA ARG A 381 10.45 28.25 12.38
C ARG A 381 9.20 28.13 11.54
N THR A 382 8.33 27.18 11.87
CA THR A 382 7.10 26.89 11.11
C THR A 382 5.83 27.39 11.80
N ARG A 383 4.77 27.59 11.01
CA ARG A 383 3.39 27.75 11.49
C ARG A 383 2.47 26.82 10.71
N ALA A 384 1.59 26.11 11.41
CA ALA A 384 0.57 25.31 10.73
C ALA A 384 -0.38 26.22 9.94
N VAL A 385 -0.74 25.77 8.75
CA VAL A 385 -1.92 26.25 8.04
C VAL A 385 -3.10 25.42 8.52
N LYS A 386 -4.17 26.08 8.94
CA LYS A 386 -5.38 25.40 9.41
C LYS A 386 -5.98 24.58 8.28
N ASN A 387 -6.37 23.34 8.59
CA ASN A 387 -7.04 22.46 7.65
C ASN A 387 -8.47 22.94 7.39
N ASP A 388 -8.90 22.85 6.13
CA ASP A 388 -10.28 23.14 5.75
C ASP A 388 -11.22 22.05 6.29
N PRO A 389 -12.52 22.34 6.49
CA PRO A 389 -13.47 21.32 6.87
C PRO A 389 -13.55 20.22 5.80
N PHE A 390 -13.40 18.97 6.23
CA PHE A 390 -13.47 17.80 5.36
C PHE A 390 -14.61 16.90 5.81
N LEU A 391 -15.47 16.51 4.88
CA LEU A 391 -16.62 15.64 5.11
C LEU A 391 -16.48 14.42 4.23
N HIS A 392 -16.67 13.23 4.81
CA HIS A 392 -16.71 11.98 4.06
C HIS A 392 -17.73 11.00 4.63
N LEU A 393 -18.25 10.14 3.76
CA LEU A 393 -19.10 9.01 4.12
C LEU A 393 -18.23 7.86 4.62
N VAL A 394 -18.46 7.47 5.87
CA VAL A 394 -17.70 6.43 6.58
C VAL A 394 -18.30 5.05 6.32
N THR A 395 -19.61 4.92 6.53
CA THR A 395 -20.35 3.69 6.23
C THR A 395 -21.73 4.02 5.66
N PRO A 396 -22.19 3.30 4.62
CA PRO A 396 -21.44 2.30 3.87
C PRO A 396 -20.29 2.92 3.05
N THR A 397 -19.20 2.18 2.84
CA THR A 397 -18.12 2.59 1.92
C THR A 397 -18.58 2.49 0.48
N ASP A 398 -17.86 3.14 -0.44
CA ASP A 398 -18.15 3.04 -1.87
C ASP A 398 -18.08 1.58 -2.36
N ARG A 399 -19.12 1.19 -3.11
CA ARG A 399 -19.44 -0.16 -3.60
C ARG A 399 -19.57 -1.23 -2.53
N GLN A 400 -19.75 -0.85 -1.27
CA GLN A 400 -20.05 -1.83 -0.22
C GLN A 400 -21.35 -2.59 -0.56
N ARG A 401 -21.30 -3.92 -0.40
CA ARG A 401 -22.48 -4.78 -0.53
C ARG A 401 -23.20 -4.90 0.80
N LEU A 402 -24.48 -4.56 0.81
CA LEU A 402 -25.37 -4.65 1.97
C LEU A 402 -26.43 -5.71 1.70
N THR A 403 -26.47 -6.73 2.55
CA THR A 403 -27.34 -7.91 2.34
C THR A 403 -28.51 -7.98 3.33
N THR A 404 -28.56 -7.03 4.27
CA THR A 404 -29.61 -6.92 5.29
C THR A 404 -30.44 -5.65 5.09
N SER A 405 -31.66 -5.65 5.63
CA SER A 405 -32.54 -4.47 5.59
C SER A 405 -32.13 -3.38 6.57
N GLU A 406 -31.52 -3.74 7.70
CA GLU A 406 -31.11 -2.80 8.74
C GLU A 406 -29.64 -2.44 8.55
N ASN A 407 -29.39 -1.17 8.22
CA ASN A 407 -28.06 -0.61 8.02
C ASN A 407 -27.90 0.69 8.78
N THR A 408 -26.67 1.18 8.92
CA THR A 408 -26.38 2.48 9.52
C THR A 408 -25.60 3.33 8.53
N ILE A 409 -26.04 4.58 8.35
CA ILE A 409 -25.27 5.59 7.63
C ILE A 409 -24.41 6.33 8.66
N ARG A 410 -23.11 6.45 8.42
CA ARG A 410 -22.19 7.28 9.20
C ARG A 410 -21.45 8.22 8.27
N LEU A 411 -21.36 9.48 8.66
CA LEU A 411 -20.39 10.41 8.08
C LEU A 411 -19.49 10.96 9.16
N ARG A 412 -18.29 11.34 8.75
CA ARG A 412 -17.35 12.12 9.55
C ARG A 412 -17.25 13.53 8.99
N LEU A 413 -17.13 14.50 9.90
CA LEU A 413 -16.79 15.87 9.58
C LEU A 413 -15.62 16.29 10.47
N THR A 414 -14.47 16.59 9.86
CA THR A 414 -13.28 17.12 10.54
C THR A 414 -13.07 18.59 10.15
N GLY A 415 -12.22 19.32 10.88
CA GLY A 415 -11.89 20.73 10.59
C GLY A 415 -13.03 21.74 10.80
N GLY A 416 -14.21 21.32 11.27
CA GLY A 416 -15.38 22.20 11.43
C GLY A 416 -16.52 21.59 12.24
N HIS A 417 -17.61 22.35 12.36
CA HIS A 417 -18.86 21.91 12.99
C HIS A 417 -20.04 22.28 12.10
N ALA A 418 -20.96 21.34 11.91
CA ALA A 418 -22.20 21.57 11.18
C ALA A 418 -23.39 21.57 12.13
N ALA A 419 -24.29 22.54 12.00
CA ALA A 419 -25.53 22.56 12.77
C ALA A 419 -26.51 21.43 12.34
N ARG A 420 -26.33 20.94 11.12
CA ARG A 420 -27.14 19.88 10.52
C ARG A 420 -26.28 19.11 9.53
N ALA A 421 -26.35 17.78 9.65
CA ALA A 421 -25.85 16.83 8.69
C ALA A 421 -27.00 15.91 8.26
N THR A 422 -26.99 15.49 7.00
CA THR A 422 -28.05 14.66 6.41
C THR A 422 -27.50 13.65 5.42
N TYR A 423 -28.27 12.59 5.16
CA TYR A 423 -28.06 11.72 4.00
C TYR A 423 -29.31 11.67 3.12
N SER A 424 -29.15 11.26 1.87
CA SER A 424 -30.24 10.91 0.94
C SER A 424 -29.85 9.71 0.10
N VAL A 425 -30.85 8.92 -0.31
CA VAL A 425 -30.69 7.79 -1.23
C VAL A 425 -31.26 8.20 -2.58
N ASP A 426 -30.47 8.06 -3.65
CA ASP A 426 -30.82 8.42 -5.04
C ASP A 426 -31.43 9.82 -5.20
N GLY A 427 -30.88 10.81 -4.49
CA GLY A 427 -31.39 12.19 -4.49
C GLY A 427 -32.77 12.36 -3.85
N GLY A 428 -33.23 11.35 -3.12
CA GLY A 428 -34.48 11.36 -2.37
C GLY A 428 -34.49 12.35 -1.20
N ARG A 429 -35.53 12.27 -0.36
CA ARG A 429 -35.71 13.21 0.76
C ARG A 429 -34.54 13.11 1.76
N PRO A 430 -33.88 14.23 2.10
CA PRO A 430 -32.81 14.21 3.09
C PRO A 430 -33.30 13.77 4.48
N VAL A 431 -32.59 12.82 5.08
CA VAL A 431 -32.78 12.29 6.43
C VAL A 431 -31.69 12.86 7.33
N ARG A 432 -32.06 13.27 8.55
CA ARG A 432 -31.12 13.88 9.51
C ARG A 432 -30.21 12.83 10.14
N LEU A 433 -28.94 13.16 10.25
CA LEU A 433 -27.94 12.43 11.02
C LEU A 433 -27.69 13.13 12.36
N CYS A 434 -27.41 12.35 13.40
CA CYS A 434 -27.14 12.82 14.76
C CYS A 434 -25.73 12.39 15.18
N LEU A 435 -25.01 13.26 15.89
CA LEU A 435 -23.71 12.90 16.44
C LEU A 435 -23.88 11.77 17.48
N ASP A 436 -23.16 10.66 17.30
CA ASP A 436 -23.13 9.53 18.21
C ASP A 436 -21.93 9.59 19.17
N GLU A 437 -21.83 8.58 20.05
CA GLU A 437 -20.81 8.50 21.10
C GLU A 437 -19.39 8.30 20.55
N ASP A 438 -19.29 7.70 19.36
CA ASP A 438 -18.03 7.47 18.64
C ASP A 438 -17.59 8.69 17.80
N GLY A 439 -18.42 9.74 17.79
CA GLY A 439 -18.13 11.01 17.13
C GLY A 439 -18.46 11.02 15.63
N PHE A 440 -19.29 10.10 15.15
CA PHE A 440 -19.83 10.13 13.79
C PHE A 440 -21.21 10.78 13.79
N HIS A 441 -21.59 11.41 12.68
CA HIS A 441 -23.00 11.75 12.48
C HIS A 441 -23.68 10.53 11.84
N SER A 442 -24.58 9.89 12.59
CA SER A 442 -25.18 8.63 12.20
C SER A 442 -26.71 8.62 12.27
N ALA A 443 -27.31 7.71 11.50
CA ALA A 443 -28.72 7.35 11.59
C ALA A 443 -28.94 5.94 11.01
N PRO A 444 -29.96 5.21 11.49
CA PRO A 444 -30.37 3.98 10.84
C PRO A 444 -30.91 4.26 9.44
N TRP A 445 -30.65 3.32 8.54
CA TRP A 445 -31.25 3.25 7.21
C TRP A 445 -31.89 1.88 7.03
N MET A 446 -33.23 1.90 6.94
CA MET A 446 -34.02 0.71 6.64
C MET A 446 -34.18 0.59 5.13
N VAL A 447 -33.45 -0.35 4.54
CA VAL A 447 -33.58 -0.73 3.13
C VAL A 447 -34.87 -1.53 2.97
N ASP A 448 -35.70 -1.16 1.99
CA ASP A 448 -36.87 -1.94 1.62
C ASP A 448 -36.41 -3.35 1.20
N PRO A 449 -36.92 -4.44 1.81
CA PRO A 449 -36.50 -5.80 1.44
C PRO A 449 -36.62 -6.11 -0.05
N SER A 450 -37.52 -5.45 -0.78
CA SER A 450 -37.66 -5.60 -2.23
C SER A 450 -36.53 -4.97 -3.06
N TRP A 451 -35.63 -4.22 -2.42
CA TRP A 451 -34.44 -3.64 -3.05
C TRP A 451 -33.20 -4.53 -2.87
N LEU A 452 -33.28 -5.60 -2.09
CA LEU A 452 -32.20 -6.58 -1.93
C LEU A 452 -32.18 -7.57 -3.10
N ASP A 453 -32.15 -7.04 -4.33
CA ASP A 453 -32.27 -7.78 -5.59
C ASP A 453 -31.07 -7.57 -6.53
N ASN A 454 -29.89 -7.34 -5.94
CA ASN A 454 -28.61 -7.07 -6.62
C ASN A 454 -28.58 -5.75 -7.41
N ARG A 455 -29.39 -4.76 -7.03
CA ARG A 455 -29.33 -3.40 -7.60
C ARG A 455 -28.28 -2.54 -6.90
N SER A 456 -27.88 -1.44 -7.55
CA SER A 456 -27.09 -0.36 -6.93
C SER A 456 -27.97 0.84 -6.55
N VAL A 457 -27.62 1.54 -5.47
CA VAL A 457 -28.17 2.86 -5.11
C VAL A 457 -27.05 3.83 -4.74
N THR A 458 -27.26 5.13 -4.91
CA THR A 458 -26.30 6.17 -4.48
C THR A 458 -26.72 6.76 -3.13
N ILE A 459 -25.85 6.64 -2.14
CA ILE A 459 -25.95 7.37 -0.87
C ILE A 459 -25.19 8.68 -1.02
N THR A 460 -25.82 9.80 -0.66
CA THR A 460 -25.17 11.10 -0.61
C THR A 460 -25.32 11.69 0.77
N VAL A 461 -24.21 12.08 1.38
CA VAL A 461 -24.17 12.78 2.67
C VAL A 461 -23.85 14.24 2.46
N ASN A 462 -24.41 15.08 3.33
CA ASN A 462 -24.33 16.52 3.21
C ASN A 462 -24.24 17.19 4.57
N ALA A 463 -23.39 18.21 4.69
CA ALA A 463 -23.39 19.12 5.81
C ALA A 463 -23.01 20.54 5.40
N LYS A 464 -23.48 21.52 6.16
CA LYS A 464 -23.15 22.94 5.93
C LYS A 464 -22.23 23.46 7.03
N VAL A 465 -21.02 23.86 6.66
CA VAL A 465 -20.01 24.43 7.55
C VAL A 465 -19.71 25.86 7.11
N ASN A 466 -19.89 26.83 8.02
CA ASN A 466 -19.64 28.26 7.75
C ASN A 466 -20.34 28.81 6.49
N GLY A 467 -21.53 28.29 6.17
CA GLY A 467 -22.26 28.73 4.98
C GLY A 467 -21.92 27.98 3.69
N ARG A 468 -20.85 27.17 3.67
CA ARG A 468 -20.44 26.32 2.55
C ARG A 468 -20.99 24.91 2.71
N GLU A 469 -21.45 24.36 1.60
CA GLU A 469 -21.94 22.99 1.52
C GLU A 469 -20.78 22.02 1.27
N HIS A 470 -20.75 20.92 2.01
CA HIS A 470 -19.81 19.81 1.85
C HIS A 470 -20.64 18.55 1.62
N THR A 471 -20.26 17.78 0.62
CA THR A 471 -20.97 16.58 0.19
C THR A 471 -19.98 15.47 -0.10
N ASP A 472 -20.42 14.24 0.13
CA ASP A 472 -19.72 13.04 -0.30
C ASP A 472 -20.76 11.98 -0.67
N SER A 473 -20.38 11.02 -1.50
CA SER A 473 -21.29 10.02 -2.05
C SER A 473 -20.62 8.67 -2.24
N ALA A 474 -21.40 7.60 -2.07
CA ALA A 474 -21.03 6.23 -2.39
C ALA A 474 -22.13 5.57 -3.21
N LEU A 475 -21.74 4.78 -4.21
CA LEU A 475 -22.61 3.76 -4.80
C LEU A 475 -22.61 2.54 -3.87
N VAL A 476 -23.76 1.92 -3.63
CA VAL A 476 -23.91 0.80 -2.70
C VAL A 476 -24.68 -0.31 -3.38
N LEU A 477 -24.22 -1.54 -3.22
CA LEU A 477 -24.83 -2.72 -3.83
C LEU A 477 -25.79 -3.38 -2.83
N LEU A 478 -27.02 -3.66 -3.22
CA LEU A 478 -28.07 -4.16 -2.33
C LEU A 478 -28.46 -5.59 -2.68
N GLY A 479 -28.35 -6.48 -1.69
CA GLY A 479 -28.67 -7.90 -1.82
C GLY A 479 -27.46 -8.80 -2.03
N GLU A 480 -27.69 -10.09 -1.79
CA GLU A 480 -26.71 -11.15 -2.03
C GLU A 480 -26.46 -11.33 -3.53
N VAL A 481 -25.22 -11.68 -3.89
CA VAL A 481 -24.94 -12.24 -5.22
C VAL A 481 -25.30 -13.72 -5.15
N ALA A 482 -26.06 -14.20 -6.13
CA ALA A 482 -26.30 -15.64 -6.24
C ALA A 482 -24.94 -16.36 -6.36
N PRO A 483 -24.65 -17.36 -5.51
CA PRO A 483 -23.39 -18.08 -5.61
C PRO A 483 -23.32 -18.77 -6.96
N LEU A 484 -22.16 -18.65 -7.61
CA LEU A 484 -21.88 -19.34 -8.86
C LEU A 484 -21.91 -20.87 -8.63
N PRO A 485 -22.30 -21.68 -9.63
CA PRO A 485 -22.20 -23.14 -9.52
C PRO A 485 -20.75 -23.59 -9.30
N ALA A 486 -20.55 -24.78 -8.74
CA ALA A 486 -19.21 -25.35 -8.60
C ALA A 486 -18.47 -25.37 -9.95
N GLY A 487 -17.19 -24.98 -9.94
CA GLY A 487 -16.35 -24.86 -11.14
C GLY A 487 -16.44 -23.50 -11.84
N TRP A 488 -17.48 -22.69 -11.62
CA TRP A 488 -17.61 -21.38 -12.24
C TRP A 488 -16.69 -20.34 -11.58
N ILE A 489 -16.02 -19.57 -12.43
CA ILE A 489 -15.12 -18.49 -12.04
C ILE A 489 -15.86 -17.14 -12.13
N ASP A 490 -16.60 -16.94 -13.22
CA ASP A 490 -17.39 -15.73 -13.43
C ASP A 490 -18.44 -15.89 -14.53
N ASP A 491 -19.63 -15.35 -14.28
CA ASP A 491 -20.70 -15.13 -15.26
C ASP A 491 -20.99 -13.62 -15.47
N PHE A 492 -20.22 -12.75 -14.80
CA PHE A 492 -20.32 -11.30 -14.85
C PHE A 492 -21.64 -10.67 -14.34
N GLU A 493 -22.58 -11.47 -13.82
CA GLU A 493 -23.86 -10.97 -13.29
C GLU A 493 -23.73 -10.39 -11.88
N GLY A 494 -22.73 -10.85 -11.12
CA GLY A 494 -22.50 -10.45 -9.74
C GLY A 494 -22.13 -8.97 -9.53
N TYR A 495 -21.78 -8.26 -10.60
CA TYR A 495 -21.28 -6.88 -10.56
C TYR A 495 -22.36 -5.81 -10.68
N ALA A 496 -23.64 -6.19 -10.83
CA ALA A 496 -24.77 -5.26 -10.81
C ALA A 496 -24.68 -4.11 -11.85
N GLY A 497 -24.01 -4.34 -12.98
CA GLY A 497 -23.81 -3.30 -14.01
C GLY A 497 -22.74 -2.25 -13.67
N ASP A 498 -21.90 -2.49 -12.66
CA ASP A 498 -20.85 -1.56 -12.24
C ASP A 498 -19.43 -2.02 -12.67
N ASP A 499 -18.86 -1.31 -13.64
CA ASP A 499 -17.55 -1.61 -14.25
C ASP A 499 -16.39 -1.57 -13.25
N LEU A 500 -16.46 -0.69 -12.24
CA LEU A 500 -15.37 -0.60 -11.27
C LEU A 500 -15.38 -1.80 -10.32
N THR A 501 -16.55 -2.27 -9.87
CA THR A 501 -16.65 -3.51 -9.07
C THR A 501 -16.12 -4.70 -9.87
N LEU A 502 -16.41 -4.76 -11.18
CA LEU A 502 -15.83 -5.75 -12.07
C LEU A 502 -14.30 -5.64 -12.12
N SER A 503 -13.76 -4.45 -12.41
CA SER A 503 -12.31 -4.24 -12.51
C SER A 503 -11.60 -4.55 -11.19
N GLU A 504 -12.17 -4.23 -10.04
CA GLU A 504 -11.56 -4.55 -8.74
C GLU A 504 -11.61 -6.04 -8.37
N ALA A 505 -12.51 -6.82 -8.99
CA ALA A 505 -12.57 -8.26 -8.80
C ALA A 505 -11.46 -9.03 -9.53
N TYR A 506 -10.71 -8.35 -10.42
CA TYR A 506 -9.59 -8.91 -11.15
C TYR A 506 -8.29 -8.16 -10.83
N SER A 507 -7.16 -8.89 -10.78
CA SER A 507 -5.84 -8.28 -10.91
C SER A 507 -5.61 -7.87 -12.37
N HIS A 508 -4.75 -6.88 -12.60
CA HIS A 508 -4.43 -6.39 -13.93
C HIS A 508 -2.92 -6.36 -14.14
N VAL A 509 -2.45 -6.81 -15.31
CA VAL A 509 -1.04 -6.80 -15.71
C VAL A 509 -0.90 -6.04 -17.02
N ASN A 510 -0.02 -5.04 -17.07
CA ASN A 510 0.15 -4.11 -18.20
C ASN A 510 -1.16 -3.38 -18.58
N ALA A 511 -1.14 -2.63 -19.69
CA ALA A 511 -2.24 -1.74 -20.05
C ALA A 511 -3.48 -2.49 -20.57
N ASN A 512 -4.53 -2.49 -19.75
CA ASN A 512 -5.86 -2.95 -20.15
C ASN A 512 -6.99 -2.33 -19.33
N THR A 513 -8.22 -2.50 -19.80
CA THR A 513 -9.45 -2.18 -19.06
C THR A 513 -10.49 -3.28 -19.18
N THR A 514 -11.30 -3.42 -18.13
CA THR A 514 -12.44 -4.34 -18.06
C THR A 514 -13.73 -3.56 -17.81
N THR A 515 -14.76 -3.85 -18.61
CA THR A 515 -16.10 -3.23 -18.49
C THR A 515 -17.17 -4.27 -18.79
N LEU A 516 -18.38 -4.08 -18.26
CA LEU A 516 -19.52 -4.94 -18.54
C LEU A 516 -20.14 -4.58 -19.89
N SER A 517 -20.50 -5.60 -20.65
CA SER A 517 -21.11 -5.49 -21.96
C SER A 517 -22.48 -6.14 -21.96
N SER A 518 -23.54 -5.35 -22.18
CA SER A 518 -24.89 -5.89 -22.37
C SER A 518 -25.12 -6.49 -23.75
N ASP A 519 -24.26 -6.16 -24.72
CA ASP A 519 -24.49 -6.46 -26.13
C ASP A 519 -23.71 -7.70 -26.61
N HIS A 520 -22.57 -7.99 -25.97
CA HIS A 520 -21.68 -9.10 -26.29
C HIS A 520 -21.53 -10.01 -25.08
N LYS A 521 -22.26 -11.12 -25.09
CA LYS A 521 -22.35 -12.09 -23.97
C LYS A 521 -22.78 -13.47 -24.47
N GLY A 522 -22.37 -14.50 -23.74
CA GLY A 522 -22.75 -15.90 -23.96
C GLY A 522 -24.07 -16.25 -23.28
N SER A 523 -24.30 -15.71 -22.08
CA SER A 523 -25.53 -15.90 -21.32
C SER A 523 -25.90 -14.62 -20.55
N GLY A 524 -26.81 -14.71 -19.58
CA GLY A 524 -27.09 -13.60 -18.66
C GLY A 524 -27.49 -12.24 -19.27
N SER A 525 -27.14 -11.20 -18.52
CA SER A 525 -27.35 -9.78 -18.82
C SER A 525 -26.06 -9.11 -19.29
N PHE A 526 -24.90 -9.59 -18.83
CA PHE A 526 -23.59 -9.01 -19.05
C PHE A 526 -22.58 -10.07 -19.50
N GLY A 527 -21.66 -9.66 -20.36
CA GLY A 527 -20.36 -10.31 -20.54
C GLY A 527 -19.25 -9.31 -20.23
N LEU A 528 -18.01 -9.75 -20.23
CA LEU A 528 -16.83 -8.90 -20.10
C LEU A 528 -16.43 -8.33 -21.46
N ALA A 529 -16.24 -7.02 -21.54
CA ALA A 529 -15.44 -6.35 -22.57
C ALA A 529 -14.02 -6.09 -22.03
N TYR A 530 -13.04 -6.77 -22.61
CA TYR A 530 -11.64 -6.72 -22.23
C TYR A 530 -10.83 -5.98 -23.31
N SER A 531 -10.49 -4.73 -23.03
CA SER A 531 -9.74 -3.87 -23.96
C SER A 531 -8.25 -3.88 -23.63
N TYR A 532 -7.40 -3.98 -24.65
CA TYR A 532 -5.95 -4.07 -24.50
C TYR A 532 -5.22 -2.95 -25.25
N ASP A 533 -4.03 -2.61 -24.76
CA ASP A 533 -3.07 -1.74 -25.44
C ASP A 533 -1.63 -2.31 -25.32
N PHE A 534 -1.09 -2.77 -26.45
CA PHE A 534 0.26 -3.35 -26.56
C PHE A 534 1.34 -2.33 -26.94
N THR A 535 1.07 -1.02 -26.91
CA THR A 535 2.05 0.00 -27.28
C THR A 535 3.25 0.06 -26.33
N SER A 536 3.05 -0.27 -25.06
CA SER A 536 4.09 -0.26 -24.01
C SER A 536 4.62 -1.65 -23.65
N ALA A 537 3.83 -2.71 -23.85
CA ALA A 537 4.18 -4.09 -23.52
C ALA A 537 3.59 -5.08 -24.54
N GLY A 538 4.29 -6.20 -24.80
CA GLY A 538 3.85 -7.21 -25.78
C GLY A 538 2.71 -8.12 -25.33
N TYR A 539 2.21 -7.96 -24.09
CA TYR A 539 1.12 -8.74 -23.54
C TYR A 539 0.41 -7.96 -22.42
N THR A 540 -0.79 -8.38 -22.07
CA THR A 540 -1.56 -7.87 -20.92
C THR A 540 -2.37 -9.00 -20.30
N GLY A 541 -2.78 -8.87 -19.04
CA GLY A 541 -3.45 -9.93 -18.29
C GLY A 541 -4.49 -9.43 -17.31
N ILE A 542 -5.49 -10.26 -17.07
CA ILE A 542 -6.37 -10.16 -15.91
C ILE A 542 -6.37 -11.48 -15.14
N GLY A 543 -6.46 -11.41 -13.81
CA GLY A 543 -6.38 -12.59 -12.94
C GLY A 543 -7.40 -12.57 -11.82
N LYS A 544 -7.82 -13.74 -11.34
CA LYS A 544 -8.78 -13.86 -10.23
C LYS A 544 -8.41 -15.05 -9.35
N SER A 545 -8.39 -14.82 -8.04
CA SER A 545 -8.26 -15.91 -7.07
C SER A 545 -9.53 -16.77 -7.10
N VAL A 546 -9.35 -18.09 -7.17
CA VAL A 546 -10.44 -19.06 -7.30
C VAL A 546 -10.56 -19.88 -6.02
N GLY A 547 -9.47 -20.45 -5.53
CA GLY A 547 -9.45 -21.29 -4.33
C GLY A 547 -10.49 -22.41 -4.36
N ALA A 548 -10.44 -23.30 -5.36
CA ALA A 548 -11.45 -24.32 -5.58
C ALA A 548 -10.87 -25.72 -5.88
N ASP A 549 -11.69 -26.73 -5.59
CA ASP A 549 -11.50 -28.12 -6.03
C ASP A 549 -12.19 -28.33 -7.37
N TRP A 550 -11.40 -28.67 -8.38
CA TRP A 550 -11.80 -28.96 -9.76
C TRP A 550 -11.61 -30.43 -10.15
N ASN A 551 -11.39 -31.35 -9.21
CA ASN A 551 -11.18 -32.77 -9.50
C ASN A 551 -12.30 -33.45 -10.28
N ASP A 552 -13.53 -32.98 -10.08
CA ASP A 552 -14.71 -33.54 -10.73
C ASP A 552 -14.90 -33.00 -12.18
N PHE A 553 -14.07 -32.06 -12.63
CA PHE A 553 -14.14 -31.43 -13.95
C PHE A 553 -13.01 -31.92 -14.87
N SER A 554 -13.19 -31.72 -16.18
CA SER A 554 -12.28 -32.25 -17.21
C SER A 554 -11.71 -31.19 -18.14
N ALA A 555 -12.33 -30.01 -18.19
CA ALA A 555 -11.91 -28.90 -19.03
C ALA A 555 -12.22 -27.55 -18.37
N LEU A 556 -11.52 -26.52 -18.82
CA LEU A 556 -11.90 -25.13 -18.63
C LEU A 556 -12.64 -24.64 -19.87
N LYS A 557 -13.75 -23.94 -19.68
CA LYS A 557 -14.58 -23.37 -20.74
C LYS A 557 -14.84 -21.90 -20.52
N LEU A 558 -15.04 -21.20 -21.63
CA LEU A 558 -15.46 -19.81 -21.66
C LEU A 558 -16.08 -19.51 -23.02
N TRP A 559 -17.07 -18.63 -23.05
CA TRP A 559 -17.53 -18.00 -24.28
C TRP A 559 -16.58 -16.86 -24.64
N VAL A 560 -16.19 -16.75 -25.91
CA VAL A 560 -15.31 -15.70 -26.42
C VAL A 560 -15.81 -15.18 -27.76
N GLN A 561 -15.81 -13.86 -27.92
CA GLN A 561 -15.88 -13.18 -29.21
C GLN A 561 -14.59 -12.39 -29.39
N GLY A 562 -13.74 -12.83 -30.32
CA GLY A 562 -12.52 -12.13 -30.68
C GLY A 562 -12.77 -10.90 -31.56
N ASP A 563 -11.69 -10.22 -31.91
CA ASP A 563 -11.71 -8.93 -32.63
C ASP A 563 -11.22 -9.03 -34.09
N GLY A 564 -10.90 -10.25 -34.54
CA GLY A 564 -10.40 -10.48 -35.90
C GLY A 564 -8.89 -10.27 -36.06
N SER A 565 -8.18 -9.97 -34.97
CA SER A 565 -6.72 -9.80 -34.98
C SER A 565 -5.96 -11.13 -35.08
N THR A 566 -4.65 -11.04 -35.32
CA THR A 566 -3.72 -12.16 -35.19
C THR A 566 -3.23 -12.37 -33.76
N ASN A 567 -3.77 -11.62 -32.79
CA ASN A 567 -3.39 -11.71 -31.38
C ASN A 567 -3.83 -13.06 -30.79
N GLY A 568 -3.12 -13.47 -29.74
CA GLY A 568 -3.39 -14.70 -29.00
C GLY A 568 -3.98 -14.45 -27.62
N ALA A 569 -4.61 -15.46 -27.06
CA ALA A 569 -5.02 -15.49 -25.66
C ALA A 569 -4.49 -16.75 -24.96
N THR A 570 -4.21 -16.62 -23.68
CA THR A 570 -3.70 -17.70 -22.83
C THR A 570 -4.58 -17.82 -21.60
N LEU A 571 -5.18 -18.99 -21.40
CA LEU A 571 -5.78 -19.38 -20.12
C LEU A 571 -4.65 -19.94 -19.26
N GLN A 572 -4.52 -19.43 -18.04
CA GLN A 572 -3.53 -19.92 -17.09
C GLN A 572 -4.23 -20.36 -15.79
N VAL A 573 -3.85 -21.53 -15.29
CA VAL A 573 -4.30 -22.09 -14.01
C VAL A 573 -3.09 -22.22 -13.11
N VAL A 574 -3.18 -21.70 -11.88
CA VAL A 574 -2.14 -21.83 -10.86
C VAL A 574 -2.63 -22.77 -9.78
N ALA A 575 -1.87 -23.81 -9.50
CA ALA A 575 -2.21 -24.82 -8.50
C ALA A 575 -0.93 -25.35 -7.87
N LEU A 576 -0.92 -25.52 -6.54
CA LEU A 576 0.24 -26.01 -5.78
C LEU A 576 1.57 -25.28 -6.08
N GLY A 577 1.51 -24.02 -6.52
CA GLY A 577 2.68 -23.22 -6.89
C GLY A 577 3.17 -23.37 -8.33
N ALA A 578 2.61 -24.31 -9.11
CA ALA A 578 2.90 -24.51 -10.52
C ALA A 578 1.94 -23.74 -11.43
N TYR A 579 2.44 -23.28 -12.58
CA TYR A 579 1.69 -22.47 -13.56
C TYR A 579 1.43 -23.28 -14.83
N PHE A 580 0.17 -23.46 -15.21
CA PHE A 580 -0.22 -24.23 -16.39
C PHE A 580 -0.97 -23.37 -17.40
N GLU A 581 -0.60 -23.45 -18.68
CA GLU A 581 -1.10 -22.58 -19.75
C GLU A 581 -1.77 -23.37 -20.89
N TYR A 582 -2.84 -22.79 -21.44
CA TYR A 582 -3.51 -23.22 -22.66
C TYR A 582 -3.71 -22.01 -23.59
N ASN A 583 -3.27 -22.13 -24.85
CA ASN A 583 -3.24 -21.02 -25.81
C ASN A 583 -4.29 -21.18 -26.91
N PHE A 584 -4.97 -20.09 -27.27
CA PHE A 584 -5.91 -20.03 -28.39
C PHE A 584 -5.86 -18.68 -29.12
N GLY A 585 -6.45 -18.59 -30.32
CA GLY A 585 -6.38 -17.38 -31.16
C GLY A 585 -7.62 -16.49 -31.09
N LEU A 586 -7.46 -15.19 -31.38
CA LEU A 586 -8.53 -14.18 -31.29
C LEU A 586 -9.09 -13.72 -32.65
N SER A 587 -8.77 -14.44 -33.73
CA SER A 587 -9.18 -14.08 -35.09
C SER A 587 -10.68 -14.27 -35.40
N GLY A 588 -11.43 -14.96 -34.56
CA GLY A 588 -12.87 -15.18 -34.75
C GLY A 588 -13.69 -14.00 -34.23
N THR A 589 -14.54 -13.40 -35.06
CA THR A 589 -15.39 -12.24 -34.69
C THR A 589 -16.81 -12.63 -34.27
N GLU A 590 -17.17 -13.92 -34.38
CA GLU A 590 -18.43 -14.45 -33.88
C GLU A 590 -18.20 -15.07 -32.50
N GLY A 591 -19.18 -14.91 -31.59
CA GLY A 591 -19.13 -15.51 -30.27
C GLY A 591 -19.16 -17.03 -30.34
N GLN A 592 -18.21 -17.68 -29.68
CA GLN A 592 -18.07 -19.13 -29.65
C GLN A 592 -17.62 -19.62 -28.27
N GLU A 593 -17.96 -20.87 -27.94
CA GLU A 593 -17.43 -21.52 -26.74
C GLU A 593 -16.04 -22.11 -27.03
N ILE A 594 -15.06 -21.73 -26.23
CA ILE A 594 -13.74 -22.34 -26.18
C ILE A 594 -13.77 -23.42 -25.10
N THR A 595 -13.32 -24.63 -25.44
CA THR A 595 -13.13 -25.73 -24.48
C THR A 595 -11.65 -26.11 -24.45
N ALA A 596 -11.02 -25.93 -23.30
CA ALA A 596 -9.62 -26.25 -23.04
C ALA A 596 -9.55 -27.46 -22.10
N PRO A 597 -9.34 -28.69 -22.59
CA PRO A 597 -9.22 -29.86 -21.74
C PRO A 597 -8.04 -29.71 -20.78
N PHE A 598 -8.19 -30.04 -19.49
CA PHE A 598 -7.09 -29.92 -18.52
C PHE A 598 -5.87 -30.76 -18.91
N SER A 599 -6.08 -31.90 -19.58
CA SER A 599 -5.02 -32.73 -20.15
C SER A 599 -4.18 -32.04 -21.25
N GLU A 600 -4.63 -30.91 -21.80
CA GLU A 600 -3.93 -30.13 -22.83
C GLU A 600 -3.17 -28.93 -22.27
N PHE A 601 -3.39 -28.56 -21.00
CA PHE A 601 -2.59 -27.53 -20.34
C PHE A 601 -1.15 -28.02 -20.16
N ARG A 602 -0.19 -27.10 -20.30
CA ARG A 602 1.25 -27.38 -20.15
C ARG A 602 1.87 -26.40 -19.16
N PRO A 603 2.91 -26.81 -18.42
CA PRO A 603 3.65 -25.87 -17.59
C PRO A 603 4.07 -24.63 -18.38
N ALA A 604 3.96 -23.46 -17.76
CA ALA A 604 4.34 -22.21 -18.36
C ALA A 604 5.84 -22.27 -18.73
N PRO A 605 6.26 -21.79 -19.91
CA PRO A 605 7.64 -21.99 -20.39
C PRO A 605 8.72 -21.39 -19.49
N TRP A 606 8.36 -20.39 -18.68
CA TRP A 606 9.25 -19.71 -17.74
C TRP A 606 9.27 -20.37 -16.35
N ASP A 607 8.31 -21.25 -16.05
CA ASP A 607 8.24 -21.97 -14.78
C ASP A 607 9.13 -23.23 -14.82
N THR A 608 10.44 -23.01 -14.86
CA THR A 608 11.41 -24.09 -15.01
C THR A 608 11.46 -25.05 -13.82
N GLY A 609 10.92 -24.63 -12.66
CA GLY A 609 10.84 -25.46 -11.46
C GLY A 609 9.82 -26.60 -11.58
N HIS A 610 8.78 -26.39 -12.37
CA HIS A 610 7.65 -27.32 -12.57
C HIS A 610 7.52 -27.79 -14.03
N ALA A 611 8.60 -27.70 -14.82
CA ALA A 611 8.57 -27.92 -16.27
C ALA A 611 8.06 -29.30 -16.73
N ASP A 612 8.17 -30.31 -15.88
CA ASP A 612 7.75 -31.68 -16.17
C ASP A 612 6.39 -32.05 -15.53
N GLU A 613 5.74 -31.10 -14.86
CA GLU A 613 4.47 -31.34 -14.16
C GLU A 613 3.27 -31.35 -15.11
N LEU A 614 2.17 -31.93 -14.63
CA LEU A 614 0.89 -31.97 -15.33
C LEU A 614 -0.18 -31.39 -14.42
N LEU A 615 -1.18 -30.72 -15.02
CA LEU A 615 -2.39 -30.31 -14.33
C LEU A 615 -3.25 -31.55 -14.03
N ASP A 616 -2.84 -32.31 -13.01
CA ASP A 616 -3.44 -33.57 -12.59
C ASP A 616 -4.44 -33.39 -11.43
N ALA A 617 -4.96 -34.50 -10.89
CA ALA A 617 -5.95 -34.48 -9.81
C ALA A 617 -5.44 -33.78 -8.52
N ALA A 618 -4.15 -33.90 -8.20
CA ALA A 618 -3.61 -33.24 -7.02
C ALA A 618 -3.60 -31.71 -7.20
N HIS A 619 -3.26 -31.25 -8.40
CA HIS A 619 -3.32 -29.83 -8.74
C HIS A 619 -4.77 -29.33 -8.84
N LEU A 620 -5.66 -30.10 -9.49
CA LEU A 620 -7.06 -29.73 -9.62
C LEU A 620 -7.78 -29.69 -8.26
N ALA A 621 -7.35 -30.45 -7.25
CA ALA A 621 -7.87 -30.31 -5.87
C ALA A 621 -7.63 -28.92 -5.26
N GLU A 622 -6.57 -28.22 -5.67
CA GLU A 622 -6.05 -27.03 -5.02
C GLU A 622 -5.76 -25.91 -6.03
N VAL A 623 -6.76 -25.60 -6.87
CA VAL A 623 -6.64 -24.50 -7.83
C VAL A 623 -6.70 -23.18 -7.07
N ALA A 624 -5.59 -22.45 -7.11
CA ALA A 624 -5.44 -21.17 -6.42
C ALA A 624 -5.97 -20.01 -7.28
N THR A 625 -5.53 -19.91 -8.54
CA THR A 625 -5.75 -18.72 -9.36
C THR A 625 -6.05 -19.08 -10.81
N PHE A 626 -6.89 -18.28 -11.45
CA PHE A 626 -7.10 -18.26 -12.90
C PHE A 626 -6.62 -16.93 -13.48
N ASN A 627 -5.91 -16.96 -14.61
CA ASN A 627 -5.55 -15.77 -15.37
C ASN A 627 -5.94 -15.90 -16.84
N LEU A 628 -6.32 -14.78 -17.45
CA LEU A 628 -6.54 -14.61 -18.88
C LEU A 628 -5.58 -13.55 -19.43
N TYR A 629 -4.57 -14.00 -20.18
CA TYR A 629 -3.64 -13.12 -20.87
C TYR A 629 -4.01 -12.93 -22.33
N LEU A 630 -3.76 -11.73 -22.85
CA LEU A 630 -3.78 -11.41 -24.29
C LEU A 630 -2.36 -11.06 -24.73
N GLY A 631 -1.92 -11.60 -25.87
CA GLY A 631 -0.56 -11.44 -26.39
C GLY A 631 -0.54 -10.83 -27.80
N TYR A 632 0.42 -9.94 -28.05
CA TYR A 632 0.56 -9.23 -29.32
C TYR A 632 0.99 -10.15 -30.47
N GLY A 633 0.12 -10.28 -31.47
CA GLY A 633 0.32 -11.08 -32.68
C GLY A 633 0.91 -10.32 -33.86
N GLY A 634 1.41 -9.08 -33.65
CA GLY A 634 2.23 -8.35 -34.61
C GLY A 634 1.52 -7.30 -35.49
N THR A 635 0.19 -7.19 -35.48
CA THR A 635 -0.53 -6.21 -36.33
C THR A 635 -1.44 -5.25 -35.57
N THR A 636 -2.21 -5.75 -34.61
CA THR A 636 -3.25 -4.99 -33.92
C THR A 636 -2.78 -4.68 -32.50
N ALA A 637 -2.33 -3.44 -32.28
CA ALA A 637 -1.78 -3.02 -30.98
C ALA A 637 -2.87 -2.66 -29.97
N THR A 638 -4.08 -2.31 -30.41
CA THR A 638 -5.21 -1.97 -29.54
C THR A 638 -6.49 -2.61 -30.06
N GLY A 639 -7.36 -3.03 -29.14
CA GLY A 639 -8.63 -3.68 -29.48
C GLY A 639 -9.41 -4.08 -28.24
N THR A 640 -10.57 -4.70 -28.47
CA THR A 640 -11.46 -5.19 -27.40
C THR A 640 -11.95 -6.58 -27.80
N VAL A 641 -11.78 -7.54 -26.91
CA VAL A 641 -12.38 -8.88 -27.02
C VAL A 641 -13.45 -9.05 -25.96
N TYR A 642 -14.40 -9.96 -26.19
CA TYR A 642 -15.48 -10.21 -25.26
C TYR A 642 -15.42 -11.62 -24.72
N VAL A 643 -15.68 -11.78 -23.43
CA VAL A 643 -15.59 -13.04 -22.70
C VAL A 643 -16.82 -13.21 -21.81
N ASP A 644 -17.32 -14.43 -21.67
CA ASP A 644 -18.44 -14.75 -20.77
C ASP A 644 -18.36 -16.20 -20.27
N ASP A 645 -19.14 -16.54 -19.23
CA ASP A 645 -19.34 -17.88 -18.69
C ASP A 645 -18.04 -18.68 -18.44
N ILE A 646 -17.08 -18.11 -17.71
CA ILE A 646 -15.78 -18.75 -17.41
C ILE A 646 -15.97 -19.81 -16.34
N ARG A 647 -15.71 -21.09 -16.66
CA ARG A 647 -16.01 -22.21 -15.76
C ARG A 647 -15.21 -23.47 -16.06
N ALA A 648 -14.91 -24.25 -15.02
CA ALA A 648 -14.51 -25.65 -15.13
C ALA A 648 -15.76 -26.53 -15.35
N GLU A 649 -15.66 -27.53 -16.24
CA GLU A 649 -16.75 -28.46 -16.60
C GLU A 649 -16.30 -29.90 -16.83
#